data_AF-A0A818GDE5-F1
#
_entry.id   AF-A0A818GDE5-F1
#
_cell.length_a   1.000
_cell.length_b   1.000
_cell.length_c   1.000
_cell.angle_alpha   90.00
_cell.angle_beta   90.00
_cell.angle_gamma   90.00
#
_symmetry.space_group_name_H-M   'P 1'
#
loop_
_entity.id
_entity.type
_entity.pdbx_description
1 polymer ?
#
loop_
_entity_poly.entity_id
_entity_poly.type
_entity_poly.pdbx_seq_one_letter_code
_entity_poly.pdbx_strand_id
1 'polypeptide(L)'
;MSSTGKSRGRGRARPIQSKDNDAPGGLQDYTDTETASCISQSSEISDMPQHPSEVTPSDEQSRAEKPRRGNPPKVMPGAPRGSGVKGITSEFATMRLGSNSGRSSSRSIPYSNISEPQPQATEKQGTAGDPVNIIANYIKILTKPQWELFQYHIEFIPNVENKRFRREIISQHRTKLKDVAFDGTTIYTFDDFGDSPEFVCRHPATSDEVRVVLRKVARNSPDSPIFFHLANLIVRKLLELSGMKLIGRNYYQFDRKIDLDRYKLTLFPGFMTNVNIYEGSLMVNVDLSHKVLNKTTVYQRLQDIFSQYQDVKHAQDTATKELVGQIVLTTYNSKTYKIDEIAWERAPSQTFPMRDGTQCSFIQYYEDKYQLKIIDPGQPLLVSKPSKKDRRAGVNAPFLLVPELCCVTGISDVMRSDFHFMKEIASYTHVDANTRYNRLRQFVTDIHQNYECQDELAKWNLKLDTDLVKFEARILEAEHILYFDHSVRYNYNEADWSRDGRNMRHISAKSLNNWIVVFPGRDEQISLGLIDALMHVCQPFGMHVEYPFIQQLVNDRPESYLQALKDFIPRNTDLVLCVLSNNRKDRYDALKKFLCLDNPVPSQMVLTKTLARRNQLMSVATKIGIQINAKLGGEVWGVQIPTKTLMVIGMDSYHDSKRRGASVGAFVASTNPTLTKFYSRVIYQRTAQELMDGLAVCMKDALKEYYQNNNCLPEKIVLYRDGVSDGQLAVVAEHELPQIIETFPKIMSGYEPKLAVIIVKKRGNARFFQQEGRNIQNPQPGTIIDHTVTSAEWYDFYLISQCARQGTVAPTHYNVIWDRTNFKVDHMQRLTYKLCHLYYNWPGTIRVPAVCQYAHKLAFLVGQSLHQDFSVNLANKLFYLIIRWTINSQKCSFITVRSCLGSLEQIRWQTTDVPPKEEPSVDVSTKVTPMKKSNLMEFFDTTDNLHESKIIHGRWWYVDELRLKSNEDLHKLWYVLLKERNRLLTMEEEYRYQHELFPSPERIDKVEESMRNIMSVIRERDIAYNLLETGKTGEQTPQIRETSFGLLRYYQPKERILPFYKNRYYQLLWGKRKPSPWTNIFKRRYNEFQEHQEYRETNRIRKIVAKVLQKYPHLRDEEERVLEEYKKRYDFEHYHIPRRLAQRPKLRGHQTVWSEQEFIEKGILDDPNSEDFERLQQEKVVRMRRKKK
;
A
#
# COMPACT_ATOMS: atom_id res chain seq x y z
N MET A 1 43.01 -45.74 -12.43
CA MET A 1 43.32 -45.78 -13.88
C MET A 1 43.15 -44.35 -14.38
N SER A 2 44.23 -43.57 -14.51
CA SER A 2 45.16 -43.50 -15.68
C SER A 2 44.55 -42.66 -16.83
N SER A 3 45.25 -41.71 -17.46
CA SER A 3 46.68 -41.34 -17.37
C SER A 3 47.01 -39.92 -17.89
N THR A 4 47.92 -39.23 -17.19
CA THR A 4 48.99 -38.31 -17.66
C THR A 4 48.88 -37.49 -18.96
N GLY A 5 49.24 -36.20 -18.89
CA GLY A 5 49.73 -35.40 -20.02
C GLY A 5 50.41 -34.09 -19.56
N LYS A 6 51.64 -33.78 -20.04
CA LYS A 6 52.44 -32.59 -19.65
C LYS A 6 52.96 -31.81 -20.87
N SER A 7 52.85 -30.48 -20.86
CA SER A 7 53.80 -29.46 -21.39
C SER A 7 53.12 -28.07 -21.34
N ARG A 8 53.68 -26.87 -21.03
CA ARG A 8 55.02 -26.25 -20.81
C ARG A 8 55.69 -25.47 -21.99
N GLY A 9 55.36 -24.18 -22.11
CA GLY A 9 56.31 -23.08 -22.44
C GLY A 9 56.33 -22.51 -23.88
N ARG A 10 57.04 -21.39 -24.19
CA ARG A 10 57.43 -20.19 -23.38
C ARG A 10 58.05 -19.05 -24.24
N GLY A 11 57.38 -17.89 -24.40
CA GLY A 11 57.97 -16.63 -24.94
C GLY A 11 58.31 -16.60 -26.46
N ARG A 12 58.90 -15.53 -27.05
CA ARG A 12 59.16 -14.13 -26.59
C ARG A 12 59.54 -13.21 -27.81
N ALA A 13 59.45 -11.88 -27.62
CA ALA A 13 60.25 -10.80 -28.27
C ALA A 13 59.79 -10.08 -29.58
N ARG A 14 60.11 -8.76 -29.59
CA ARG A 14 60.29 -7.76 -30.69
C ARG A 14 61.81 -7.75 -31.10
N PRO A 15 62.41 -6.92 -32.02
CA PRO A 15 62.03 -5.54 -32.47
C PRO A 15 62.47 -5.00 -33.87
N ILE A 16 62.04 -3.76 -34.21
CA ILE A 16 62.80 -2.72 -35.01
C ILE A 16 63.01 -3.02 -36.53
N GLN A 17 63.31 -2.09 -37.47
CA GLN A 17 63.82 -0.69 -37.45
C GLN A 17 62.89 0.38 -38.13
N SER A 18 63.42 1.30 -38.96
CA SER A 18 62.82 2.64 -39.24
C SER A 18 63.54 3.47 -40.35
N LYS A 19 62.95 4.63 -40.75
CA LYS A 19 63.52 5.84 -41.44
C LYS A 19 63.70 5.79 -42.99
N ASP A 20 63.69 6.87 -43.78
CA ASP A 20 63.52 8.36 -43.66
C ASP A 20 63.12 8.95 -45.06
N ASN A 21 62.79 10.23 -45.34
CA ASN A 21 62.59 11.48 -44.56
C ASN A 21 61.19 12.11 -44.94
N ASP A 22 60.89 13.31 -45.51
CA ASP A 22 61.53 14.58 -45.99
C ASP A 22 60.50 15.76 -46.02
N ALA A 23 60.92 17.02 -46.30
CA ALA A 23 60.09 18.25 -46.19
C ALA A 23 60.50 19.39 -47.21
N PRO A 24 59.78 20.53 -47.35
CA PRO A 24 59.66 21.64 -46.35
C PRO A 24 58.23 22.27 -46.24
N GLY A 25 57.91 23.28 -45.40
CA GLY A 25 58.61 23.88 -44.24
C GLY A 25 58.25 25.36 -43.96
N GLY A 26 57.54 25.66 -42.84
CA GLY A 26 57.30 27.03 -42.29
C GLY A 26 55.93 27.67 -42.59
N LEU A 27 55.42 28.74 -41.94
CA LEU A 27 55.73 29.62 -40.76
C LEU A 27 54.48 30.55 -40.54
N GLN A 28 54.11 31.19 -39.40
CA GLN A 28 54.31 30.99 -37.94
C GLN A 28 53.33 31.90 -37.11
N ASP A 29 52.82 31.43 -35.96
CA ASP A 29 52.44 32.13 -34.69
C ASP A 29 51.36 33.25 -34.47
N TYR A 30 50.69 33.10 -33.31
CA TYR A 30 50.05 34.03 -32.32
C TYR A 30 49.44 35.42 -32.64
N THR A 31 48.19 35.62 -32.19
CA THR A 31 47.67 36.64 -31.20
C THR A 31 46.12 36.51 -31.15
N ASP A 32 45.30 36.76 -30.10
CA ASP A 32 45.27 37.48 -28.80
C ASP A 32 44.41 38.77 -28.77
N THR A 33 43.55 38.86 -27.74
CA THR A 33 42.89 40.05 -27.14
C THR A 33 41.93 40.97 -27.95
N GLU A 34 40.72 41.09 -27.37
CA GLU A 34 39.93 42.32 -27.12
C GLU A 34 39.44 43.29 -28.23
N THR A 35 38.15 43.65 -28.11
CA THR A 35 37.73 45.07 -28.05
C THR A 35 36.41 45.17 -27.27
N ALA A 36 36.14 46.32 -26.63
CA ALA A 36 35.06 46.46 -25.66
C ALA A 36 34.37 47.84 -25.72
N SER A 37 33.44 48.06 -24.77
CA SER A 37 32.89 49.33 -24.29
C SER A 37 31.69 49.98 -25.03
N CYS A 38 30.62 50.14 -24.25
CA CYS A 38 29.82 51.33 -23.97
C CYS A 38 29.81 52.52 -24.95
N ILE A 39 28.62 53.12 -25.14
CA ILE A 39 28.34 54.49 -24.68
C ILE A 39 26.81 54.70 -24.49
N SER A 40 26.40 55.86 -23.98
CA SER A 40 25.15 56.14 -23.27
C SER A 40 24.18 57.08 -24.04
N GLN A 41 23.16 57.57 -23.31
CA GLN A 41 22.15 58.59 -23.67
C GLN A 41 20.95 58.05 -24.47
N SER A 42 19.66 58.23 -24.14
CA SER A 42 18.85 59.16 -23.30
C SER A 42 18.16 60.30 -24.07
N SER A 43 16.94 60.65 -23.63
CA SER A 43 16.02 61.71 -24.12
C SER A 43 15.32 61.46 -25.47
N GLU A 44 14.14 62.04 -25.79
CA GLU A 44 12.89 62.27 -25.02
C GLU A 44 11.75 62.73 -25.98
N ILE A 45 10.53 62.94 -25.44
CA ILE A 45 9.46 63.85 -25.95
C ILE A 45 8.62 63.44 -27.21
N SER A 46 7.28 63.56 -27.06
CA SER A 46 6.22 63.76 -28.10
C SER A 46 5.90 62.60 -29.09
N ASP A 47 4.66 62.38 -29.57
CA ASP A 47 3.36 62.88 -29.09
C ASP A 47 2.16 61.97 -29.48
N MET A 48 0.99 62.27 -28.91
CA MET A 48 -0.36 61.79 -29.31
C MET A 48 -0.93 62.67 -30.47
N PRO A 49 -2.07 62.37 -31.18
CA PRO A 49 -3.25 61.63 -30.71
C PRO A 49 -4.12 60.79 -31.72
N GLN A 50 -5.05 60.01 -31.14
CA GLN A 50 -6.48 59.76 -31.49
C GLN A 50 -7.05 59.74 -32.94
N HIS A 51 -7.85 58.68 -33.22
CA HIS A 51 -9.24 58.60 -33.77
C HIS A 51 -9.87 59.79 -34.58
N PRO A 52 -10.78 59.55 -35.57
CA PRO A 52 -11.97 58.69 -35.43
C PRO A 52 -12.53 57.95 -36.70
N SER A 53 -13.79 57.50 -36.58
CA SER A 53 -14.84 56.84 -37.42
C SER A 53 -14.89 57.07 -38.97
N GLU A 54 -15.79 56.50 -39.82
CA GLU A 54 -17.09 55.78 -39.65
C GLU A 54 -17.55 55.02 -40.97
N VAL A 55 -18.82 54.55 -41.02
CA VAL A 55 -19.70 54.21 -42.19
C VAL A 55 -19.72 52.75 -42.75
N THR A 56 -20.88 52.37 -43.32
CA THR A 56 -21.36 51.05 -43.88
C THR A 56 -21.88 51.26 -45.34
N PRO A 57 -22.91 50.60 -45.95
CA PRO A 57 -23.53 49.25 -45.87
C PRO A 57 -23.84 48.56 -47.26
N SER A 58 -24.34 47.30 -47.25
CA SER A 58 -25.23 46.65 -48.26
C SER A 58 -25.72 45.28 -47.70
N ASP A 59 -27.01 44.94 -47.58
CA ASP A 59 -27.99 44.42 -48.57
C ASP A 59 -27.70 42.97 -49.08
N GLU A 60 -28.65 42.01 -49.24
CA GLU A 60 -30.11 42.06 -49.52
C GLU A 60 -30.93 40.77 -49.10
N GLN A 61 -32.29 40.86 -49.00
CA GLN A 61 -33.38 39.83 -49.17
C GLN A 61 -33.47 38.46 -48.38
N SER A 62 -34.63 37.77 -48.17
CA SER A 62 -36.07 38.15 -47.98
C SER A 62 -37.01 36.98 -47.47
N ARG A 63 -38.14 37.32 -46.77
CA ARG A 63 -39.50 36.63 -46.61
C ARG A 63 -39.63 35.12 -46.19
N ALA A 64 -40.74 34.55 -45.67
CA ALA A 64 -41.99 34.92 -44.93
C ALA A 64 -42.59 33.60 -44.28
N GLU A 65 -43.58 33.45 -43.37
CA GLU A 65 -44.95 34.00 -43.17
C GLU A 65 -45.49 33.83 -41.69
N LYS A 66 -46.78 34.16 -41.41
CA LYS A 66 -47.55 33.93 -40.14
C LYS A 66 -49.07 33.83 -40.33
N PRO A 67 -49.81 33.15 -39.42
CA PRO A 67 -50.91 33.79 -38.64
C PRO A 67 -50.73 33.56 -37.11
N ARG A 68 -51.10 34.44 -36.14
CA ARG A 68 -52.39 35.13 -35.79
C ARG A 68 -53.49 34.15 -35.28
N ARG A 69 -54.26 34.41 -34.20
CA ARG A 69 -54.39 35.58 -33.28
C ARG A 69 -55.16 35.17 -31.98
N GLY A 70 -54.98 35.87 -30.86
CA GLY A 70 -55.84 35.77 -29.65
C GLY A 70 -55.25 36.51 -28.42
N ASN A 71 -55.99 37.41 -27.77
CA ASN A 71 -55.50 38.33 -26.70
C ASN A 71 -56.66 39.18 -26.10
N PRO A 72 -56.45 40.03 -25.06
CA PRO A 72 -55.43 40.06 -23.99
C PRO A 72 -56.14 39.66 -22.66
N PRO A 73 -56.45 40.49 -21.62
CA PRO A 73 -55.88 41.70 -20.96
C PRO A 73 -55.17 41.33 -19.61
N LYS A 74 -54.77 42.18 -18.64
CA LYS A 74 -54.78 43.65 -18.39
C LYS A 74 -53.38 44.11 -17.88
N VAL A 75 -52.97 45.35 -18.23
CA VAL A 75 -52.25 46.39 -17.44
C VAL A 75 -51.15 45.91 -16.45
N MET A 76 -49.82 46.05 -16.66
CA MET A 76 -48.93 47.25 -16.82
C MET A 76 -48.71 48.11 -15.54
N PRO A 77 -47.57 48.83 -15.39
CA PRO A 77 -46.18 48.51 -15.74
C PRO A 77 -45.14 48.91 -14.65
N GLY A 78 -43.84 48.56 -14.81
CA GLY A 78 -42.74 49.18 -14.03
C GLY A 78 -41.52 48.29 -13.77
N ALA A 79 -40.31 48.79 -14.05
CA ALA A 79 -39.00 48.14 -13.89
C ALA A 79 -37.97 49.22 -13.40
N PRO A 80 -36.70 48.95 -12.99
CA PRO A 80 -35.87 47.80 -13.40
C PRO A 80 -34.85 47.20 -12.37
N ARG A 81 -34.17 46.13 -12.84
CA ARG A 81 -32.87 45.56 -12.39
C ARG A 81 -32.74 45.03 -10.94
N GLY A 82 -32.62 43.71 -10.85
CA GLY A 82 -32.08 42.96 -9.71
C GLY A 82 -32.05 41.46 -10.06
N SER A 83 -30.88 40.90 -10.39
CA SER A 83 -30.74 39.52 -10.90
C SER A 83 -31.05 38.49 -9.81
N GLY A 84 -32.05 37.64 -10.05
CA GLY A 84 -32.75 36.91 -8.98
C GLY A 84 -32.30 35.47 -8.72
N VAL A 85 -32.48 35.05 -7.47
CA VAL A 85 -32.40 33.65 -7.02
C VAL A 85 -33.66 32.88 -7.43
N LYS A 86 -33.48 31.74 -8.12
CA LYS A 86 -34.37 30.54 -8.15
C LYS A 86 -33.77 29.47 -9.08
N GLY A 87 -33.85 28.18 -8.79
CA GLY A 87 -34.35 27.52 -7.58
C GLY A 87 -33.95 26.04 -7.54
N ILE A 88 -33.62 25.53 -6.35
CA ILE A 88 -33.14 24.15 -6.14
C ILE A 88 -34.33 23.23 -5.87
N THR A 89 -34.96 22.70 -6.94
CA THR A 89 -36.14 21.83 -6.79
C THR A 89 -36.37 20.77 -7.88
N SER A 90 -35.54 20.67 -8.93
CA SER A 90 -35.78 19.78 -10.08
C SER A 90 -34.92 18.51 -10.12
N GLU A 91 -33.77 18.44 -9.43
CA GLU A 91 -32.84 17.30 -9.53
C GLU A 91 -33.27 16.04 -8.74
N PHE A 92 -34.34 16.10 -7.95
CA PHE A 92 -34.79 15.00 -7.10
C PHE A 92 -35.54 13.86 -7.84
N ALA A 93 -35.73 13.96 -9.15
CA ALA A 93 -36.58 13.03 -9.91
C ALA A 93 -35.87 11.80 -10.51
N THR A 94 -34.54 11.80 -10.65
CA THR A 94 -33.85 10.90 -11.62
C THR A 94 -32.79 9.95 -11.02
N MET A 95 -32.74 9.76 -9.69
CA MET A 95 -31.79 8.80 -9.06
C MET A 95 -32.48 7.68 -8.26
N ARG A 96 -33.06 6.70 -8.97
CA ARG A 96 -33.37 5.38 -8.39
C ARG A 96 -32.11 4.49 -8.42
N LEU A 97 -31.21 4.67 -7.45
CA LEU A 97 -29.99 3.85 -7.35
C LEU A 97 -30.30 2.45 -6.79
N GLY A 98 -30.40 1.47 -7.70
CA GLY A 98 -30.55 0.05 -7.38
C GLY A 98 -29.28 -0.58 -6.76
N SER A 99 -29.48 -1.60 -5.92
CA SER A 99 -28.43 -2.25 -5.13
C SER A 99 -27.50 -3.16 -5.94
N ASN A 100 -26.20 -3.19 -5.60
CA ASN A 100 -25.25 -4.24 -6.02
C ASN A 100 -24.32 -4.60 -4.84
N SER A 101 -24.41 -5.77 -4.19
CA SER A 101 -24.22 -7.16 -4.67
C SER A 101 -22.74 -7.56 -4.84
N GLY A 102 -22.08 -7.88 -3.72
CA GLY A 102 -20.63 -8.06 -3.60
C GLY A 102 -20.03 -9.37 -4.13
N ARG A 103 -20.33 -9.77 -5.37
CA ARG A 103 -19.63 -10.86 -6.09
C ARG A 103 -18.22 -10.42 -6.47
N SER A 104 -17.20 -11.13 -6.00
CA SER A 104 -15.81 -11.01 -6.47
C SER A 104 -15.42 -12.22 -7.34
N SER A 105 -16.06 -12.32 -8.51
CA SER A 105 -15.33 -12.76 -9.71
C SER A 105 -14.48 -11.60 -10.21
N SER A 106 -13.65 -11.81 -11.23
CA SER A 106 -13.45 -10.76 -12.22
C SER A 106 -14.79 -10.51 -12.91
N ARG A 107 -15.57 -9.55 -12.41
CA ARG A 107 -16.47 -8.79 -13.27
C ARG A 107 -15.56 -7.83 -14.02
N SER A 108 -15.37 -8.08 -15.31
CA SER A 108 -15.11 -7.00 -16.27
C SER A 108 -16.24 -5.99 -16.08
N ILE A 109 -15.91 -4.81 -15.56
CA ILE A 109 -16.80 -3.66 -15.61
C ILE A 109 -16.75 -3.20 -17.07
N PRO A 110 -17.89 -2.99 -17.77
CA PRO A 110 -17.87 -2.44 -19.11
C PRO A 110 -17.16 -1.08 -19.10
N TYR A 111 -16.17 -0.88 -19.97
CA TYR A 111 -15.41 0.37 -20.10
C TYR A 111 -16.22 1.48 -20.82
N SER A 112 -17.45 1.75 -20.36
CA SER A 112 -18.32 2.81 -20.89
C SER A 112 -18.23 4.13 -20.10
N ASN A 113 -17.65 4.10 -18.90
CA ASN A 113 -17.60 5.24 -17.98
C ASN A 113 -16.15 5.64 -17.62
N ILE A 114 -15.22 5.52 -18.56
CA ILE A 114 -14.00 6.33 -18.53
C ILE A 114 -14.41 7.73 -19.01
N SER A 115 -14.12 8.76 -18.21
CA SER A 115 -14.25 10.15 -18.65
C SER A 115 -13.22 10.41 -19.75
N GLU A 116 -13.70 10.49 -21.00
CA GLU A 116 -12.97 10.80 -22.24
C GLU A 116 -11.49 10.38 -22.25
N PRO A 117 -11.14 9.16 -22.74
CA PRO A 117 -9.77 8.91 -23.13
C PRO A 117 -9.35 9.96 -24.18
N GLN A 118 -8.29 10.72 -23.89
CA GLN A 118 -7.70 11.64 -24.88
C GLN A 118 -7.38 10.85 -26.17
N PRO A 119 -7.52 11.47 -27.36
CA PRO A 119 -7.69 10.75 -28.62
C PRO A 119 -6.63 9.68 -28.86
N GLN A 120 -7.11 8.53 -29.34
CA GLN A 120 -6.33 7.32 -29.57
C GLN A 120 -4.99 7.65 -30.27
N ALA A 121 -3.90 7.14 -29.72
CA ALA A 121 -2.68 6.96 -30.50
C ALA A 121 -2.98 5.90 -31.58
N THR A 122 -3.37 6.36 -32.77
CA THR A 122 -3.68 5.51 -33.94
C THR A 122 -2.50 4.64 -34.37
N GLU A 123 -1.30 5.00 -33.93
CA GLU A 123 -0.04 4.30 -34.15
C GLU A 123 0.70 4.17 -32.81
N LYS A 124 0.60 2.99 -32.19
CA LYS A 124 1.33 2.64 -30.95
C LYS A 124 2.56 1.76 -31.18
N GLN A 125 2.84 1.42 -32.44
CA GLN A 125 4.00 0.64 -32.86
C GLN A 125 5.18 1.57 -33.11
N GLY A 126 6.37 1.14 -32.72
CA GLY A 126 7.62 1.80 -33.09
C GLY A 126 8.23 1.19 -34.36
N THR A 127 9.27 1.86 -34.85
CA THR A 127 9.97 1.60 -36.11
C THR A 127 11.47 1.33 -35.94
N ALA A 128 12.04 1.64 -34.77
CA ALA A 128 13.49 1.55 -34.55
C ALA A 128 13.95 0.15 -34.15
N GLY A 129 15.13 -0.26 -34.61
CA GLY A 129 15.73 -1.55 -34.27
C GLY A 129 15.40 -2.67 -35.24
N ASP A 130 16.16 -3.75 -35.18
CA ASP A 130 16.17 -4.81 -36.20
C ASP A 130 15.01 -5.80 -36.01
N PRO A 131 14.38 -6.31 -37.09
CA PRO A 131 13.29 -7.28 -37.00
C PRO A 131 13.77 -8.65 -36.49
N VAL A 132 12.96 -9.28 -35.63
CA VAL A 132 13.23 -10.60 -35.05
C VAL A 132 11.95 -11.44 -34.97
N ASN A 133 12.05 -12.73 -35.30
CA ASN A 133 10.94 -13.68 -35.18
C ASN A 133 10.75 -14.13 -33.73
N ILE A 134 9.59 -13.78 -33.16
CA ILE A 134 9.20 -14.09 -31.78
C ILE A 134 8.00 -15.06 -31.77
N ILE A 135 8.11 -16.08 -30.92
CA ILE A 135 6.99 -16.91 -30.48
C ILE A 135 6.56 -16.43 -29.10
N ALA A 136 5.26 -16.21 -28.88
CA ALA A 136 4.68 -15.89 -27.58
C ALA A 136 3.95 -17.09 -26.99
N ASN A 137 3.84 -17.16 -25.65
CA ASN A 137 3.07 -18.21 -24.97
C ASN A 137 1.54 -18.01 -25.01
N TYR A 138 1.03 -17.71 -26.20
CA TYR A 138 -0.37 -17.40 -26.48
C TYR A 138 -0.88 -18.38 -27.54
N ILE A 139 -2.15 -18.77 -27.44
CA ILE A 139 -2.85 -19.64 -28.40
C ILE A 139 -4.12 -18.89 -28.82
N LYS A 140 -4.38 -18.74 -30.13
CA LYS A 140 -5.62 -18.11 -30.59
C LYS A 140 -6.82 -19.04 -30.32
N ILE A 141 -7.95 -18.45 -29.91
CA ILE A 141 -9.26 -19.12 -29.99
C ILE A 141 -9.85 -18.69 -31.33
N LEU A 142 -9.89 -19.63 -32.27
CA LEU A 142 -10.48 -19.42 -33.59
C LEU A 142 -12.00 -19.57 -33.47
N THR A 143 -12.71 -18.49 -33.77
CA THR A 143 -14.16 -18.44 -33.87
C THR A 143 -14.59 -18.66 -35.32
N LYS A 144 -15.80 -19.21 -35.55
CA LYS A 144 -16.43 -19.07 -36.88
C LYS A 144 -16.78 -17.59 -37.13
N PRO A 145 -16.85 -17.12 -38.39
CA PRO A 145 -17.49 -15.84 -38.70
C PRO A 145 -18.99 -15.85 -38.34
N GLN A 146 -19.58 -14.67 -38.15
CA GLN A 146 -21.03 -14.41 -38.18
C GLN A 146 -21.90 -15.25 -37.20
N TRP A 147 -21.66 -15.12 -35.89
CA TRP A 147 -22.61 -15.62 -34.86
C TRP A 147 -22.78 -14.64 -33.70
N GLU A 148 -23.97 -14.69 -33.09
CA GLU A 148 -24.35 -13.91 -31.91
C GLU A 148 -24.42 -14.82 -30.68
N LEU A 149 -23.89 -14.37 -29.53
CA LEU A 149 -24.10 -15.02 -28.24
C LEU A 149 -25.38 -14.47 -27.59
N PHE A 150 -26.42 -15.30 -27.52
CA PHE A 150 -27.68 -14.95 -26.87
C PHE A 150 -27.59 -15.12 -25.35
N GLN A 151 -28.12 -14.13 -24.62
CA GLN A 151 -28.16 -14.10 -23.17
C GLN A 151 -29.60 -14.16 -22.67
N TYR A 152 -29.91 -15.14 -21.82
CA TYR A 152 -31.23 -15.36 -21.23
C TYR A 152 -31.18 -15.29 -19.70
N HIS A 153 -32.03 -14.48 -19.08
CA HIS A 153 -32.24 -14.50 -17.64
C HIS A 153 -33.27 -15.58 -17.29
N ILE A 154 -33.01 -16.39 -16.25
CA ILE A 154 -33.94 -17.44 -15.82
C ILE A 154 -34.67 -17.03 -14.56
N GLU A 155 -35.99 -16.97 -14.68
CA GLU A 155 -36.96 -16.85 -13.60
C GLU A 155 -37.51 -18.25 -13.25
N PHE A 156 -37.66 -18.53 -11.96
CA PHE A 156 -38.17 -19.79 -11.44
C PHE A 156 -39.43 -19.48 -10.63
N ILE A 157 -40.54 -20.17 -10.91
CA ILE A 157 -41.85 -19.96 -10.27
C ILE A 157 -42.37 -21.33 -9.78
N PRO A 158 -42.39 -21.61 -8.46
CA PRO A 158 -41.92 -20.76 -7.36
C PRO A 158 -40.39 -20.55 -7.36
N ASN A 159 -39.94 -19.47 -6.69
CA ASN A 159 -38.52 -19.09 -6.66
C ASN A 159 -37.67 -20.07 -5.85
N VAL A 160 -36.87 -20.88 -6.54
CA VAL A 160 -35.88 -21.78 -5.93
C VAL A 160 -34.63 -20.99 -5.56
N GLU A 161 -34.34 -20.76 -4.28
CA GLU A 161 -33.13 -20.01 -3.89
C GLU A 161 -31.82 -20.80 -4.10
N ASN A 162 -31.86 -22.12 -3.90
CA ASN A 162 -30.65 -22.94 -3.92
C ASN A 162 -30.10 -23.13 -5.34
N LYS A 163 -28.90 -22.56 -5.61
CA LYS A 163 -28.20 -22.67 -6.89
C LYS A 163 -27.86 -24.10 -7.32
N ARG A 164 -27.81 -25.08 -6.40
CA ARG A 164 -27.71 -26.51 -6.77
C ARG A 164 -29.00 -26.95 -7.47
N PHE A 165 -30.14 -26.82 -6.78
CA PHE A 165 -31.44 -27.22 -7.30
C PHE A 165 -31.80 -26.49 -8.60
N ARG A 166 -31.46 -25.20 -8.75
CA ARG A 166 -31.59 -24.49 -10.04
C ARG A 166 -30.87 -25.18 -11.20
N ARG A 167 -29.63 -25.67 -11.00
CA ARG A 167 -28.86 -26.38 -12.04
C ARG A 167 -29.44 -27.75 -12.35
N GLU A 168 -29.90 -28.44 -11.30
CA GLU A 168 -30.51 -29.77 -11.35
C GLU A 168 -31.86 -29.70 -12.10
N ILE A 169 -32.67 -28.66 -11.85
CA ILE A 169 -33.90 -28.29 -12.59
C ILE A 169 -33.62 -28.02 -14.07
N ILE A 170 -32.63 -27.16 -14.39
CA ILE A 170 -32.26 -26.88 -15.79
C ILE A 170 -31.72 -28.13 -16.49
N SER A 171 -31.07 -29.04 -15.77
CA SER A 171 -30.56 -30.28 -16.36
C SER A 171 -31.65 -31.28 -16.78
N GLN A 172 -32.89 -31.15 -16.30
CA GLN A 172 -34.02 -31.97 -16.71
C GLN A 172 -34.41 -31.71 -18.18
N HIS A 173 -34.27 -30.47 -18.67
CA HIS A 173 -34.54 -30.10 -20.07
C HIS A 173 -33.26 -30.03 -20.93
N ARG A 174 -32.23 -30.84 -20.64
CA ARG A 174 -31.00 -30.94 -21.45
C ARG A 174 -31.22 -31.20 -22.95
N THR A 175 -32.38 -31.75 -23.33
CA THR A 175 -32.78 -31.99 -24.72
C THR A 175 -33.27 -30.74 -25.45
N LYS A 176 -33.84 -29.76 -24.74
CA LYS A 176 -34.25 -28.45 -25.28
C LYS A 176 -33.19 -27.38 -25.05
N LEU A 177 -32.62 -27.34 -23.86
CA LEU A 177 -31.50 -26.48 -23.47
C LEU A 177 -30.19 -27.23 -23.70
N LYS A 178 -29.96 -27.60 -24.96
CA LYS A 178 -28.72 -28.23 -25.42
C LYS A 178 -27.58 -27.20 -25.39
N ASP A 179 -26.37 -27.66 -25.07
CA ASP A 179 -25.11 -26.90 -25.14
C ASP A 179 -25.07 -25.51 -24.45
N VAL A 180 -25.95 -25.26 -23.46
CA VAL A 180 -26.02 -23.99 -22.72
C VAL A 180 -25.01 -23.86 -21.58
N ALA A 181 -24.55 -22.64 -21.29
CA ALA A 181 -23.74 -22.31 -20.11
C ALA A 181 -24.57 -21.56 -19.06
N PHE A 182 -24.72 -22.13 -17.86
CA PHE A 182 -25.63 -21.61 -16.82
C PHE A 182 -24.93 -21.24 -15.47
N ASP A 183 -25.06 -19.97 -15.04
CA ASP A 183 -24.45 -19.46 -13.80
C ASP A 183 -25.31 -19.63 -12.53
N GLY A 184 -26.53 -20.16 -12.67
CA GLY A 184 -27.55 -20.20 -11.61
C GLY A 184 -28.57 -19.05 -11.68
N THR A 185 -28.44 -18.14 -12.66
CA THR A 185 -29.30 -16.95 -12.88
C THR A 185 -29.43 -16.58 -14.36
N THR A 186 -28.41 -16.89 -15.17
CA THR A 186 -28.34 -16.54 -16.61
C THR A 186 -27.82 -17.71 -17.43
N ILE A 187 -28.45 -17.98 -18.57
CA ILE A 187 -27.97 -18.87 -19.65
C ILE A 187 -27.28 -18.03 -20.72
N TYR A 188 -26.20 -18.59 -21.28
CA TYR A 188 -25.57 -18.15 -22.51
C TYR A 188 -25.58 -19.31 -23.52
N THR A 189 -25.88 -19.02 -24.78
CA THR A 189 -26.06 -20.01 -25.87
C THR A 189 -25.86 -19.34 -27.24
N PHE A 190 -25.75 -20.14 -28.29
CA PHE A 190 -25.80 -19.70 -29.71
C PHE A 190 -27.16 -19.97 -30.37
N ASP A 191 -28.01 -20.77 -29.75
CA ASP A 191 -29.36 -21.03 -30.24
C ASP A 191 -30.32 -19.90 -29.81
N ASP A 192 -31.06 -19.32 -30.75
CA ASP A 192 -32.12 -18.36 -30.41
C ASP A 192 -33.39 -19.11 -30.00
N PHE A 193 -33.66 -19.15 -28.69
CA PHE A 193 -34.87 -19.78 -28.13
C PHE A 193 -36.13 -18.88 -28.19
N GLY A 194 -36.08 -17.72 -28.84
CA GLY A 194 -37.15 -16.70 -28.83
C GLY A 194 -37.16 -15.87 -27.53
N ASP A 195 -38.09 -14.92 -27.41
CA ASP A 195 -37.95 -13.87 -26.37
C ASP A 195 -38.37 -14.28 -24.95
N SER A 196 -39.31 -15.23 -24.82
CA SER A 196 -39.83 -15.70 -23.53
C SER A 196 -40.28 -17.19 -23.50
N PRO A 197 -39.46 -18.17 -23.92
CA PRO A 197 -39.83 -19.58 -23.82
C PRO A 197 -39.99 -20.05 -22.35
N GLU A 198 -41.04 -20.83 -22.10
CA GLU A 198 -41.36 -21.41 -20.79
C GLU A 198 -41.25 -22.94 -20.80
N PHE A 199 -40.79 -23.52 -19.69
CA PHE A 199 -40.74 -24.96 -19.46
C PHE A 199 -41.26 -25.29 -18.05
N VAL A 200 -41.81 -26.49 -17.85
CA VAL A 200 -42.14 -27.02 -16.51
C VAL A 200 -41.11 -28.10 -16.14
N CYS A 201 -40.58 -28.00 -14.92
CA CYS A 201 -39.64 -28.94 -14.29
C CYS A 201 -40.20 -29.42 -12.94
N ARG A 202 -39.53 -30.36 -12.29
CA ARG A 202 -39.82 -30.77 -10.89
C ARG A 202 -38.70 -30.40 -9.93
N HIS A 203 -39.04 -29.92 -8.74
CA HIS A 203 -38.06 -29.52 -7.73
C HIS A 203 -37.34 -30.76 -7.15
N PRO A 204 -36.00 -30.84 -7.12
CA PRO A 204 -35.27 -32.09 -6.84
C PRO A 204 -35.45 -32.66 -5.43
N ALA A 205 -35.92 -31.85 -4.47
CA ALA A 205 -36.04 -32.25 -3.06
C ALA A 205 -37.50 -32.42 -2.58
N THR A 206 -38.48 -31.90 -3.33
CA THR A 206 -39.91 -31.91 -2.94
C THR A 206 -40.84 -32.40 -4.05
N SER A 207 -40.32 -32.60 -5.27
CA SER A 207 -41.06 -32.99 -6.49
C SER A 207 -42.10 -31.99 -7.01
N ASP A 208 -42.31 -30.85 -6.34
CA ASP A 208 -43.21 -29.78 -6.78
C ASP A 208 -42.92 -29.30 -8.20
N GLU A 209 -43.95 -28.87 -8.92
CA GLU A 209 -43.76 -28.26 -10.24
C GLU A 209 -43.14 -26.86 -10.14
N VAL A 210 -42.06 -26.66 -10.87
CA VAL A 210 -41.37 -25.38 -11.01
C VAL A 210 -41.40 -24.96 -12.47
N ARG A 211 -42.11 -23.87 -12.75
CA ARG A 211 -42.09 -23.22 -14.06
C ARG A 211 -40.79 -22.44 -14.20
N VAL A 212 -40.16 -22.58 -15.36
CA VAL A 212 -38.86 -22.00 -15.71
C VAL A 212 -39.09 -21.11 -16.93
N VAL A 213 -38.92 -19.80 -16.75
CA VAL A 213 -39.13 -18.79 -17.80
C VAL A 213 -37.77 -18.19 -18.18
N LEU A 214 -37.42 -18.28 -19.46
CA LEU A 214 -36.19 -17.68 -20.00
C LEU A 214 -36.54 -16.35 -20.67
N ARG A 215 -36.22 -15.23 -20.03
CA ARG A 215 -36.39 -13.89 -20.65
C ARG A 215 -35.12 -13.52 -21.40
N LYS A 216 -35.21 -13.24 -22.70
CA LYS A 216 -34.08 -12.79 -23.52
C LYS A 216 -33.63 -11.39 -23.05
N VAL A 217 -32.33 -11.21 -22.86
CA VAL A 217 -31.74 -9.98 -22.28
C VAL A 217 -30.93 -9.21 -23.30
N ALA A 218 -30.07 -9.91 -24.05
CA ALA A 218 -29.14 -9.28 -24.98
C ALA A 218 -28.68 -10.26 -26.07
N ARG A 219 -28.35 -9.70 -27.24
CA ARG A 219 -27.48 -10.29 -28.25
C ARG A 219 -26.08 -9.75 -28.02
N ASN A 220 -25.05 -10.59 -28.05
CA ASN A 220 -23.66 -10.19 -27.82
C ASN A 220 -22.80 -10.59 -29.01
N SER A 221 -21.94 -9.69 -29.48
CA SER A 221 -20.86 -10.04 -30.41
C SER A 221 -19.79 -10.89 -29.69
N PRO A 222 -18.91 -11.60 -30.44
CA PRO A 222 -17.69 -12.19 -29.89
C PRO A 222 -16.81 -11.18 -29.14
N ASP A 223 -16.86 -9.90 -29.51
CA ASP A 223 -16.12 -8.80 -28.86
C ASP A 223 -16.77 -8.30 -27.56
N SER A 224 -17.83 -8.94 -27.07
CA SER A 224 -18.48 -8.57 -25.81
C SER A 224 -17.66 -9.03 -24.58
N PRO A 225 -17.52 -8.19 -23.54
CA PRO A 225 -16.99 -8.56 -22.23
C PRO A 225 -17.63 -9.80 -21.58
N ILE A 226 -18.83 -10.18 -22.02
CA ILE A 226 -19.56 -11.39 -21.61
C ILE A 226 -18.96 -12.64 -22.26
N PHE A 227 -18.60 -12.58 -23.56
CA PHE A 227 -17.98 -13.71 -24.24
C PHE A 227 -16.59 -14.04 -23.65
N PHE A 228 -15.82 -13.03 -23.23
CA PHE A 228 -14.51 -13.27 -22.59
C PHE A 228 -14.67 -14.05 -21.28
N HIS A 229 -15.77 -13.81 -20.54
CA HIS A 229 -16.09 -14.58 -19.34
C HIS A 229 -16.46 -16.02 -19.67
N LEU A 230 -17.26 -16.24 -20.73
CA LEU A 230 -17.63 -17.56 -21.22
C LEU A 230 -16.40 -18.36 -21.70
N ALA A 231 -15.51 -17.76 -22.50
CA ALA A 231 -14.27 -18.39 -22.94
C ALA A 231 -13.35 -18.77 -21.77
N ASN A 232 -13.28 -17.93 -20.72
CA ASN A 232 -12.59 -18.27 -19.46
C ASN A 232 -13.25 -19.43 -18.68
N LEU A 233 -14.53 -19.73 -18.89
CA LEU A 233 -15.21 -20.91 -18.31
C LEU A 233 -14.96 -22.15 -19.17
N ILE A 234 -15.02 -22.03 -20.50
CA ILE A 234 -14.74 -23.12 -21.45
C ILE A 234 -13.30 -23.62 -21.25
N VAL A 235 -12.30 -22.74 -21.26
CA VAL A 235 -10.88 -23.11 -21.06
C VAL A 235 -10.65 -23.81 -19.71
N ARG A 236 -11.39 -23.46 -18.65
CA ARG A 236 -11.34 -24.20 -17.37
C ARG A 236 -11.90 -25.61 -17.49
N LYS A 237 -13.04 -25.77 -18.18
CA LYS A 237 -13.63 -27.09 -18.44
C LYS A 237 -12.68 -27.97 -19.28
N LEU A 238 -12.00 -27.42 -20.28
CA LEU A 238 -10.97 -28.17 -21.05
C LEU A 238 -9.83 -28.67 -20.16
N LEU A 239 -9.37 -27.86 -19.20
CA LEU A 239 -8.34 -28.28 -18.24
C LEU A 239 -8.84 -29.43 -17.33
N GLU A 240 -10.11 -29.38 -16.92
CA GLU A 240 -10.75 -30.42 -16.11
C GLU A 240 -10.95 -31.73 -16.91
N LEU A 241 -11.38 -31.66 -18.18
CA LEU A 241 -11.49 -32.80 -19.11
C LEU A 241 -10.12 -33.40 -19.47
N SER A 242 -9.04 -32.60 -19.46
CA SER A 242 -7.66 -33.09 -19.57
C SER A 242 -7.09 -33.73 -18.29
N GLY A 243 -7.95 -34.00 -17.29
CA GLY A 243 -7.58 -34.69 -16.04
C GLY A 243 -6.86 -33.82 -15.00
N MET A 244 -6.68 -32.52 -15.26
CA MET A 244 -5.98 -31.62 -14.34
C MET A 244 -6.88 -31.16 -13.19
N LYS A 245 -6.31 -31.04 -11.99
CA LYS A 245 -7.05 -30.60 -10.79
C LYS A 245 -6.73 -29.15 -10.44
N LEU A 246 -7.77 -28.36 -10.18
CA LEU A 246 -7.68 -26.96 -9.75
C LEU A 246 -7.10 -26.86 -8.33
N ILE A 247 -5.96 -26.18 -8.16
CA ILE A 247 -5.46 -25.75 -6.85
C ILE A 247 -5.40 -24.22 -6.81
N GLY A 248 -6.36 -23.62 -6.10
CA GLY A 248 -6.46 -22.18 -5.87
C GLY A 248 -6.95 -21.38 -7.09
N ARG A 249 -6.09 -21.24 -8.11
CA ARG A 249 -6.40 -20.54 -9.39
C ARG A 249 -5.85 -21.24 -10.63
N ASN A 250 -4.95 -22.21 -10.46
CA ASN A 250 -4.20 -22.84 -11.54
C ASN A 250 -4.50 -24.35 -11.56
N TYR A 251 -4.29 -25.00 -12.69
CA TYR A 251 -4.58 -26.43 -12.89
C TYR A 251 -3.30 -27.25 -12.90
N TYR A 252 -3.31 -28.41 -12.22
CA TYR A 252 -2.12 -29.22 -11.99
C TYR A 252 -2.36 -30.71 -12.30
N GLN A 253 -1.33 -31.35 -12.84
CA GLN A 253 -1.27 -32.77 -13.16
C GLN A 253 -0.83 -33.55 -11.91
N PHE A 254 -1.71 -34.40 -11.37
CA PHE A 254 -1.46 -35.20 -10.16
C PHE A 254 -0.83 -36.56 -10.46
N ASP A 255 -1.03 -37.05 -11.68
CA ASP A 255 -0.34 -38.16 -12.32
C ASP A 255 1.15 -37.86 -12.51
N ARG A 256 1.50 -36.71 -13.11
CA ARG A 256 2.89 -36.31 -13.42
C ARG A 256 3.63 -35.69 -12.21
N LYS A 257 3.34 -36.14 -10.98
CA LYS A 257 4.00 -35.63 -9.77
C LYS A 257 5.50 -35.98 -9.74
N ILE A 258 6.31 -35.09 -9.18
CA ILE A 258 7.74 -35.28 -8.95
C ILE A 258 7.98 -35.28 -7.44
N ASP A 259 8.38 -36.43 -6.89
CA ASP A 259 8.65 -36.58 -5.46
C ASP A 259 10.12 -36.26 -5.12
N LEU A 260 10.31 -35.47 -4.06
CA LEU A 260 11.61 -35.03 -3.54
C LEU A 260 11.77 -35.52 -2.09
N ASP A 261 11.91 -36.82 -1.93
CA ASP A 261 11.87 -37.51 -0.63
C ASP A 261 12.90 -37.01 0.38
N ARG A 262 14.10 -36.63 -0.11
CA ARG A 262 15.17 -36.01 0.69
C ARG A 262 14.71 -34.82 1.53
N TYR A 263 13.71 -34.09 1.05
CA TYR A 263 13.16 -32.90 1.69
C TYR A 263 11.70 -33.08 2.13
N LYS A 264 11.17 -34.31 2.03
CA LYS A 264 9.76 -34.65 2.22
C LYS A 264 8.81 -33.78 1.38
N LEU A 265 9.16 -33.41 0.14
CA LEU A 265 8.30 -32.58 -0.72
C LEU A 265 7.77 -33.33 -1.95
N THR A 266 6.69 -32.82 -2.54
CA THR A 266 6.20 -33.20 -3.86
C THR A 266 5.95 -31.95 -4.71
N LEU A 267 6.43 -31.95 -5.95
CA LEU A 267 6.19 -30.94 -6.96
C LEU A 267 5.12 -31.44 -7.94
N PHE A 268 4.06 -30.67 -8.12
CA PHE A 268 3.02 -30.93 -9.11
C PHE A 268 3.19 -29.95 -10.28
N PRO A 269 3.49 -30.42 -11.51
CA PRO A 269 3.51 -29.57 -12.70
C PRO A 269 2.07 -29.20 -13.10
N GLY A 270 1.93 -28.15 -13.90
CA GLY A 270 0.64 -27.63 -14.28
C GLY A 270 0.74 -26.34 -15.08
N PHE A 271 -0.40 -25.68 -15.28
CA PHE A 271 -0.54 -24.54 -16.18
C PHE A 271 -1.33 -23.41 -15.52
N MET A 272 -0.92 -22.17 -15.82
CA MET A 272 -1.65 -20.94 -15.53
C MET A 272 -2.26 -20.47 -16.85
N THR A 273 -3.58 -20.32 -16.91
CA THR A 273 -4.28 -19.84 -18.10
C THR A 273 -4.98 -18.51 -17.84
N ASN A 274 -4.99 -17.63 -18.83
CA ASN A 274 -5.77 -16.39 -18.82
C ASN A 274 -6.28 -16.11 -20.23
N VAL A 275 -7.59 -15.97 -20.41
CA VAL A 275 -8.20 -15.65 -21.71
C VAL A 275 -8.56 -14.17 -21.77
N ASN A 276 -8.14 -13.48 -22.82
CA ASN A 276 -8.47 -12.07 -23.10
C ASN A 276 -8.37 -11.79 -24.60
N ILE A 277 -8.91 -10.65 -25.06
CA ILE A 277 -8.60 -10.13 -26.41
C ILE A 277 -7.25 -9.40 -26.40
N TYR A 278 -6.51 -9.57 -27.49
CA TYR A 278 -5.25 -8.90 -27.80
C TYR A 278 -5.26 -8.55 -29.30
N GLU A 279 -5.06 -7.27 -29.65
CA GLU A 279 -5.18 -6.74 -31.03
C GLU A 279 -6.34 -7.36 -31.85
N GLY A 280 -7.57 -7.28 -31.32
CA GLY A 280 -8.80 -7.81 -31.96
C GLY A 280 -8.92 -9.34 -32.00
N SER A 281 -7.92 -10.10 -31.55
CA SER A 281 -7.93 -11.56 -31.51
C SER A 281 -8.18 -12.09 -30.10
N LEU A 282 -9.12 -13.02 -29.91
CA LEU A 282 -9.27 -13.75 -28.65
C LEU A 282 -8.13 -14.76 -28.49
N MET A 283 -7.37 -14.68 -27.39
CA MET A 283 -6.26 -15.60 -27.12
C MET A 283 -6.25 -16.10 -25.67
N VAL A 284 -5.74 -17.33 -25.49
CA VAL A 284 -5.36 -17.89 -24.19
C VAL A 284 -3.87 -17.67 -24.00
N ASN A 285 -3.46 -16.89 -23.01
CA ASN A 285 -2.10 -16.93 -22.50
C ASN A 285 -1.93 -18.15 -21.58
N VAL A 286 -0.87 -18.94 -21.80
CA VAL A 286 -0.58 -20.17 -21.03
C VAL A 286 0.87 -20.17 -20.56
N ASP A 287 1.13 -20.24 -19.25
CA ASP A 287 2.50 -20.41 -18.70
C ASP A 287 2.59 -21.60 -17.72
N LEU A 288 3.78 -22.18 -17.62
CA LEU A 288 4.05 -23.32 -16.74
C LEU A 288 3.98 -22.92 -15.27
N SER A 289 3.26 -23.71 -14.48
CA SER A 289 3.11 -23.58 -13.04
C SER A 289 3.64 -24.82 -12.34
N HIS A 290 4.22 -24.66 -11.14
CA HIS A 290 4.60 -25.77 -10.29
C HIS A 290 4.07 -25.52 -8.87
N LYS A 291 3.28 -26.46 -8.33
CA LYS A 291 2.81 -26.40 -6.94
C LYS A 291 3.73 -27.23 -6.06
N VAL A 292 4.35 -26.59 -5.08
CA VAL A 292 5.12 -27.26 -4.02
C VAL A 292 4.17 -27.61 -2.87
N LEU A 293 4.09 -28.89 -2.52
CA LEU A 293 3.40 -29.41 -1.35
C LEU A 293 4.38 -30.18 -0.45
N ASN A 294 4.18 -30.09 0.86
CA ASN A 294 4.94 -30.88 1.82
C ASN A 294 4.23 -32.23 2.06
N LYS A 295 4.98 -33.34 2.03
CA LYS A 295 4.52 -34.68 2.43
C LYS A 295 4.29 -34.75 3.94
N THR A 296 5.02 -33.95 4.72
CA THR A 296 4.81 -33.83 6.16
C THR A 296 3.50 -33.11 6.46
N THR A 297 2.62 -33.82 7.16
CA THR A 297 1.34 -33.29 7.65
C THR A 297 1.58 -32.32 8.80
N VAL A 298 0.61 -31.46 9.11
CA VAL A 298 0.73 -30.56 10.26
C VAL A 298 0.81 -31.37 11.56
N TYR A 299 0.14 -32.52 11.64
CA TYR A 299 0.29 -33.44 12.77
C TYR A 299 1.73 -33.92 12.95
N GLN A 300 2.38 -34.41 11.88
CA GLN A 300 3.79 -34.81 11.95
C GLN A 300 4.70 -33.63 12.32
N ARG A 301 4.43 -32.41 11.83
CA ARG A 301 5.23 -31.23 12.23
C ARG A 301 5.00 -30.85 13.70
N LEU A 302 3.81 -31.08 14.25
CA LEU A 302 3.55 -30.94 15.69
C LEU A 302 4.34 -31.98 16.49
N GLN A 303 4.34 -33.26 16.07
CA GLN A 303 5.15 -34.31 16.69
C GLN A 303 6.66 -33.98 16.63
N ASP A 304 7.17 -33.49 15.49
CA ASP A 304 8.55 -33.03 15.34
C ASP A 304 8.91 -31.88 16.31
N ILE A 305 7.96 -31.01 16.68
CA ILE A 305 8.18 -29.91 17.63
C ILE A 305 8.09 -30.41 19.08
N PHE A 306 7.07 -31.21 19.40
CA PHE A 306 6.86 -31.72 20.76
C PHE A 306 7.94 -32.73 21.19
N SER A 307 8.61 -33.38 20.25
CA SER A 307 9.79 -34.22 20.53
C SER A 307 11.09 -33.43 20.74
N GLN A 308 11.13 -32.14 20.37
CA GLN A 308 12.31 -31.26 20.54
C GLN A 308 12.33 -30.51 21.88
N TYR A 309 11.21 -30.43 22.59
CA TYR A 309 11.06 -29.66 23.82
C TYR A 309 10.42 -30.49 24.94
N GLN A 310 11.07 -30.54 26.11
CA GLN A 310 10.52 -31.23 27.30
C GLN A 310 9.37 -30.45 27.97
N ASP A 311 9.25 -29.15 27.72
CA ASP A 311 8.11 -28.33 28.17
C ASP A 311 7.03 -28.24 27.08
N VAL A 312 5.85 -28.78 27.40
CA VAL A 312 4.64 -28.74 26.56
C VAL A 312 4.23 -27.30 26.23
N LYS A 313 4.35 -26.35 27.16
CA LYS A 313 3.99 -24.96 26.86
C LYS A 313 4.97 -24.34 25.88
N HIS A 314 6.29 -24.53 26.06
CA HIS A 314 7.28 -24.06 25.08
C HIS A 314 7.09 -24.70 23.69
N ALA A 315 6.69 -25.97 23.63
CA ALA A 315 6.33 -26.65 22.38
C ALA A 315 5.10 -26.02 21.71
N GLN A 316 4.02 -25.77 22.46
CA GLN A 316 2.81 -25.09 21.97
C GLN A 316 3.11 -23.67 21.49
N ASP A 317 3.89 -22.91 22.25
CA ASP A 317 4.35 -21.56 21.90
C ASP A 317 5.12 -21.55 20.57
N THR A 318 6.01 -22.52 20.39
CA THR A 318 6.87 -22.65 19.20
C THR A 318 6.07 -23.10 17.98
N ALA A 319 5.20 -24.10 18.14
CA ALA A 319 4.27 -24.53 17.11
C ALA A 319 3.32 -23.40 16.68
N THR A 320 2.81 -22.61 17.63
CA THR A 320 1.98 -21.44 17.35
C THR A 320 2.74 -20.39 16.53
N LYS A 321 4.01 -20.11 16.88
CA LYS A 321 4.88 -19.15 16.16
C LYS A 321 5.26 -19.62 14.75
N GLU A 322 5.37 -20.92 14.50
CA GLU A 322 5.73 -21.47 13.17
C GLU A 322 4.51 -21.67 12.24
N LEU A 323 3.40 -22.18 12.79
CA LEU A 323 2.24 -22.65 12.01
C LEU A 323 1.15 -21.58 11.84
N VAL A 324 0.92 -20.69 12.82
CA VAL A 324 -0.10 -19.65 12.68
C VAL A 324 0.34 -18.63 11.63
N GLY A 325 -0.52 -18.39 10.64
CA GLY A 325 -0.20 -17.59 9.45
C GLY A 325 0.02 -18.43 8.19
N GLN A 326 0.42 -19.70 8.33
CA GLN A 326 0.69 -20.59 7.19
C GLN A 326 -0.59 -20.94 6.42
N ILE A 327 -0.42 -21.32 5.15
CA ILE A 327 -1.49 -21.87 4.30
C ILE A 327 -1.28 -23.39 4.19
N VAL A 328 -2.29 -24.14 4.60
CA VAL A 328 -2.35 -25.61 4.50
C VAL A 328 -3.27 -26.03 3.36
N LEU A 329 -2.99 -27.21 2.78
CA LEU A 329 -3.87 -27.91 1.84
C LEU A 329 -4.51 -29.09 2.57
N THR A 330 -5.83 -29.22 2.47
CA THR A 330 -6.54 -30.42 2.95
C THR A 330 -6.53 -31.50 1.87
N THR A 331 -5.94 -32.66 2.20
CA THR A 331 -5.65 -33.74 1.23
C THR A 331 -6.91 -34.26 0.53
N TYR A 332 -7.99 -34.44 1.29
CA TYR A 332 -9.27 -35.02 0.86
C TYR A 332 -10.09 -34.17 -0.12
N ASN A 333 -9.77 -32.90 -0.33
CA ASN A 333 -10.54 -32.04 -1.25
C ASN A 333 -9.71 -30.95 -1.97
N SER A 334 -8.38 -30.95 -1.81
CA SER A 334 -7.45 -29.97 -2.41
C SER A 334 -7.78 -28.49 -2.15
N LYS A 335 -8.53 -28.17 -1.08
CA LYS A 335 -8.79 -26.79 -0.66
C LYS A 335 -7.64 -26.27 0.18
N THR A 336 -7.36 -24.97 0.05
CA THR A 336 -6.35 -24.28 0.85
C THR A 336 -6.99 -23.43 1.93
N TYR A 337 -6.55 -23.62 3.18
CA TYR A 337 -6.99 -22.86 4.35
C TYR A 337 -5.81 -22.15 4.99
N LYS A 338 -6.04 -20.99 5.61
CA LYS A 338 -5.02 -20.30 6.40
C LYS A 338 -5.19 -20.69 7.87
N ILE A 339 -4.13 -21.12 8.53
CA ILE A 339 -4.14 -21.25 10.00
C ILE A 339 -4.19 -19.83 10.58
N ASP A 340 -5.24 -19.53 11.33
CA ASP A 340 -5.35 -18.29 12.10
C ASP A 340 -5.06 -18.52 13.60
N GLU A 341 -5.21 -19.76 14.07
CA GLU A 341 -5.09 -20.16 15.48
C GLU A 341 -5.04 -21.72 15.56
N ILE A 342 -4.56 -22.27 16.68
CA ILE A 342 -4.59 -23.71 16.98
C ILE A 342 -5.41 -23.89 18.25
N ALA A 343 -6.46 -24.71 18.19
CA ALA A 343 -7.31 -25.07 19.32
C ALA A 343 -6.70 -26.29 20.01
N TRP A 344 -5.88 -26.04 21.03
CA TRP A 344 -5.23 -27.07 21.85
C TRP A 344 -6.22 -27.79 22.78
N GLU A 345 -7.38 -27.19 23.02
CA GLU A 345 -8.47 -27.70 23.86
C GLU A 345 -9.50 -28.55 23.10
N ARG A 346 -9.31 -28.73 21.79
CA ARG A 346 -10.22 -29.49 20.91
C ARG A 346 -9.51 -30.61 20.19
N ALA A 347 -10.17 -31.75 20.09
CA ALA A 347 -9.64 -32.96 19.46
C ALA A 347 -10.69 -33.62 18.53
N PRO A 348 -10.27 -34.44 17.53
CA PRO A 348 -11.19 -35.08 16.58
C PRO A 348 -12.29 -35.95 17.19
N SER A 349 -12.06 -36.46 18.41
CA SER A 349 -13.03 -37.20 19.22
C SER A 349 -14.25 -36.38 19.67
N GLN A 350 -14.15 -35.04 19.70
CA GLN A 350 -15.26 -34.15 20.07
C GLN A 350 -16.30 -34.03 18.94
N THR A 351 -17.55 -33.76 19.32
CA THR A 351 -18.66 -33.51 18.38
C THR A 351 -18.76 -32.04 17.96
N PHE A 352 -19.38 -31.82 16.80
CA PHE A 352 -19.78 -30.50 16.32
C PHE A 352 -21.17 -30.58 15.66
N PRO A 353 -21.94 -29.47 15.66
CA PRO A 353 -23.22 -29.40 14.94
C PRO A 353 -23.00 -29.37 13.43
N MET A 354 -23.61 -30.33 12.73
CA MET A 354 -23.84 -30.33 11.30
C MET A 354 -24.84 -29.23 10.89
N ARG A 355 -25.01 -29.02 9.58
CA ARG A 355 -25.92 -27.99 9.03
C ARG A 355 -27.42 -28.29 9.21
N ASP A 356 -27.74 -29.55 9.43
CA ASP A 356 -29.08 -30.08 9.77
C ASP A 356 -29.34 -30.09 11.28
N GLY A 357 -28.37 -29.65 12.10
CA GLY A 357 -28.46 -29.64 13.56
C GLY A 357 -28.01 -30.95 14.24
N THR A 358 -27.73 -32.02 13.49
CA THR A 358 -27.22 -33.28 14.07
C THR A 358 -25.83 -33.09 14.67
N GLN A 359 -25.51 -33.85 15.72
CA GLN A 359 -24.17 -33.86 16.30
C GLN A 359 -23.35 -34.98 15.68
N CYS A 360 -22.17 -34.66 15.15
CA CYS A 360 -21.25 -35.63 14.54
C CYS A 360 -19.84 -35.39 15.08
N SER A 361 -19.06 -36.45 15.33
CA SER A 361 -17.63 -36.31 15.66
C SER A 361 -16.82 -35.98 14.41
N PHE A 362 -15.63 -35.38 14.56
CA PHE A 362 -14.79 -35.17 13.38
C PHE A 362 -14.35 -36.50 12.77
N ILE A 363 -14.04 -37.51 13.61
CA ILE A 363 -13.68 -38.87 13.16
C ILE A 363 -14.77 -39.43 12.24
N GLN A 364 -16.02 -39.48 12.73
CA GLN A 364 -17.15 -39.99 11.96
C GLN A 364 -17.42 -39.15 10.70
N TYR A 365 -17.36 -37.82 10.79
CA TYR A 365 -17.55 -36.95 9.63
C TYR A 365 -16.50 -37.19 8.52
N TYR A 366 -15.25 -37.48 8.86
CA TYR A 366 -14.21 -37.78 7.86
C TYR A 366 -14.30 -39.21 7.31
N GLU A 367 -14.76 -40.17 8.12
CA GLU A 367 -15.01 -41.54 7.70
C GLU A 367 -16.22 -41.64 6.76
N ASP A 368 -17.40 -41.18 7.19
CA ASP A 368 -18.65 -41.24 6.41
C ASP A 368 -18.51 -40.53 5.04
N LYS A 369 -17.87 -39.35 5.04
CA LYS A 369 -17.92 -38.43 3.89
C LYS A 369 -16.74 -38.54 2.93
N TYR A 370 -15.57 -38.92 3.43
CA TYR A 370 -14.33 -38.97 2.65
C TYR A 370 -13.63 -40.32 2.73
N GLN A 371 -14.20 -41.30 3.46
CA GLN A 371 -13.63 -42.64 3.66
C GLN A 371 -12.23 -42.60 4.30
N LEU A 372 -12.00 -41.62 5.18
CA LEU A 372 -10.73 -41.42 5.88
C LEU A 372 -10.87 -41.63 7.38
N LYS A 373 -10.16 -42.62 7.90
CA LYS A 373 -9.94 -42.82 9.34
C LYS A 373 -8.86 -41.86 9.84
N ILE A 374 -9.04 -41.33 11.05
CA ILE A 374 -8.06 -40.49 11.75
C ILE A 374 -7.28 -41.39 12.72
N ILE A 375 -5.94 -41.30 12.72
CA ILE A 375 -5.08 -42.17 13.54
C ILE A 375 -4.97 -41.65 14.97
N ASP A 376 -4.81 -40.33 15.18
CA ASP A 376 -4.78 -39.74 16.53
C ASP A 376 -6.12 -39.04 16.87
N PRO A 377 -6.97 -39.61 17.75
CA PRO A 377 -8.21 -38.98 18.19
C PRO A 377 -8.02 -37.85 19.22
N GLY A 378 -6.78 -37.63 19.70
CA GLY A 378 -6.39 -36.64 20.70
C GLY A 378 -5.63 -35.43 20.16
N GLN A 379 -5.22 -35.42 18.88
CA GLN A 379 -4.50 -34.29 18.26
C GLN A 379 -5.29 -32.97 18.36
N PRO A 380 -4.65 -31.79 18.48
CA PRO A 380 -5.34 -30.50 18.49
C PRO A 380 -6.03 -30.20 17.15
N LEU A 381 -6.93 -29.23 17.09
CA LEU A 381 -7.56 -28.80 15.83
C LEU A 381 -7.01 -27.47 15.31
N LEU A 382 -6.83 -27.34 13.99
CA LEU A 382 -6.44 -26.09 13.34
C LEU A 382 -7.67 -25.21 13.09
N VAL A 383 -7.59 -23.93 13.45
CA VAL A 383 -8.68 -22.96 13.27
C VAL A 383 -8.40 -22.07 12.07
N SER A 384 -9.32 -22.04 11.10
CA SER A 384 -9.29 -21.12 9.95
C SER A 384 -10.53 -20.23 9.96
N LYS A 385 -10.35 -18.90 10.06
CA LYS A 385 -11.46 -17.96 10.26
C LYS A 385 -12.06 -17.59 8.88
N PRO A 386 -13.39 -17.59 8.71
CA PRO A 386 -14.02 -17.43 7.40
C PRO A 386 -13.67 -16.08 6.78
N SER A 387 -13.30 -16.11 5.50
CA SER A 387 -12.82 -14.93 4.78
C SER A 387 -13.96 -13.93 4.53
N LYS A 388 -13.61 -12.74 4.04
CA LYS A 388 -14.60 -11.74 3.57
C LYS A 388 -15.55 -12.29 2.51
N LYS A 389 -15.17 -13.35 1.78
CA LYS A 389 -16.04 -14.03 0.80
C LYS A 389 -16.98 -15.03 1.48
N ASP A 390 -16.49 -15.80 2.45
CA ASP A 390 -17.26 -16.87 3.09
C ASP A 390 -18.34 -16.29 4.02
N ARG A 391 -18.03 -15.19 4.73
CA ARG A 391 -19.02 -14.41 5.50
C ARG A 391 -20.12 -13.82 4.63
N ARG A 392 -19.78 -13.34 3.41
CA ARG A 392 -20.76 -12.91 2.39
C ARG A 392 -21.61 -14.07 1.84
N ALA A 393 -21.20 -15.31 2.06
CA ALA A 393 -21.94 -16.52 1.73
C ALA A 393 -22.59 -17.16 2.98
N GLY A 394 -22.80 -16.39 4.06
CA GLY A 394 -23.44 -16.84 5.30
C GLY A 394 -22.55 -17.64 6.26
N VAL A 395 -21.31 -17.95 5.88
CA VAL A 395 -20.40 -18.75 6.73
C VAL A 395 -19.70 -17.83 7.74
N ASN A 396 -20.28 -17.74 8.93
CA ASN A 396 -19.75 -16.92 10.03
C ASN A 396 -18.90 -17.72 11.04
N ALA A 397 -19.09 -19.03 11.13
CA ALA A 397 -18.31 -19.92 12.02
C ALA A 397 -16.89 -20.20 11.48
N PRO A 398 -15.88 -20.40 12.35
CA PRO A 398 -14.56 -20.88 11.94
C PRO A 398 -14.62 -22.30 11.38
N PHE A 399 -13.76 -22.60 10.41
CA PHE A 399 -13.48 -23.97 9.99
C PHE A 399 -12.50 -24.60 10.99
N LEU A 400 -12.85 -25.79 11.49
CA LEU A 400 -11.97 -26.63 12.29
C LEU A 400 -11.45 -27.77 11.42
N LEU A 401 -10.12 -27.94 11.38
CA LEU A 401 -9.42 -28.86 10.48
C LEU A 401 -8.49 -29.78 11.29
N VAL A 402 -8.43 -31.05 10.90
CA VAL A 402 -7.58 -32.06 11.55
C VAL A 402 -6.14 -31.93 11.01
N PRO A 403 -5.12 -31.71 11.87
CA PRO A 403 -3.72 -31.55 11.44
C PRO A 403 -3.17 -32.70 10.60
N GLU A 404 -3.61 -33.94 10.86
CA GLU A 404 -3.24 -35.15 10.13
C GLU A 404 -3.68 -35.11 8.66
N LEU A 405 -4.83 -34.49 8.38
CA LEU A 405 -5.39 -34.35 7.03
C LEU A 405 -4.95 -33.05 6.32
N CYS A 406 -4.01 -32.31 6.91
CA CYS A 406 -3.51 -31.03 6.42
C CYS A 406 -2.01 -31.10 6.09
N CYS A 407 -1.63 -30.70 4.88
CA CYS A 407 -0.22 -30.54 4.47
C CYS A 407 0.14 -29.04 4.40
N VAL A 408 1.32 -28.65 4.92
CA VAL A 408 1.80 -27.26 4.77
C VAL A 408 2.13 -26.99 3.29
N THR A 409 1.68 -25.85 2.75
CA THR A 409 1.91 -25.51 1.32
C THR A 409 3.10 -24.59 1.11
N GLY A 410 3.81 -24.77 0.01
CA GLY A 410 4.99 -23.98 -0.32
C GLY A 410 6.26 -24.47 0.39
N ILE A 411 7.12 -23.52 0.75
CA ILE A 411 8.49 -23.74 1.22
C ILE A 411 8.67 -22.89 2.49
N SER A 412 9.20 -23.45 3.57
CA SER A 412 9.48 -22.69 4.81
C SER A 412 10.66 -21.72 4.63
N ASP A 413 10.75 -20.66 5.44
CA ASP A 413 11.88 -19.73 5.34
C ASP A 413 13.23 -20.39 5.72
N VAL A 414 13.21 -21.44 6.54
CA VAL A 414 14.39 -22.29 6.79
C VAL A 414 14.82 -22.99 5.50
N MET A 415 13.90 -23.66 4.79
CA MET A 415 14.18 -24.29 3.49
C MET A 415 14.63 -23.27 2.44
N ARG A 416 14.01 -22.07 2.37
CA ARG A 416 14.45 -20.97 1.48
C ARG A 416 15.87 -20.48 1.79
N SER A 417 16.34 -20.67 3.02
CA SER A 417 17.70 -20.29 3.43
C SER A 417 18.77 -21.33 3.07
N ASP A 418 18.41 -22.62 2.94
CA ASP A 418 19.34 -23.61 2.38
C ASP A 418 19.48 -23.41 0.87
N PHE A 419 20.72 -23.20 0.45
CA PHE A 419 21.05 -23.07 -0.95
C PHE A 419 20.94 -24.41 -1.71
N HIS A 420 21.28 -25.55 -1.09
CA HIS A 420 21.27 -26.83 -1.82
C HIS A 420 19.85 -27.20 -2.22
N PHE A 421 18.93 -27.17 -1.25
CA PHE A 421 17.49 -27.25 -1.45
C PHE A 421 16.99 -26.30 -2.56
N MET A 422 17.29 -24.99 -2.46
CA MET A 422 16.81 -24.02 -3.45
C MET A 422 17.42 -24.24 -4.84
N LYS A 423 18.64 -24.78 -4.95
CA LYS A 423 19.26 -25.17 -6.22
C LYS A 423 18.56 -26.39 -6.82
N GLU A 424 18.21 -27.38 -5.99
CA GLU A 424 17.56 -28.62 -6.42
C GLU A 424 16.12 -28.34 -6.93
N ILE A 425 15.35 -27.51 -6.22
CA ILE A 425 14.06 -27.01 -6.72
C ILE A 425 14.22 -26.14 -7.98
N ALA A 426 15.27 -25.32 -8.08
CA ALA A 426 15.53 -24.54 -9.28
C ALA A 426 15.73 -25.42 -10.53
N SER A 427 16.38 -26.59 -10.44
CA SER A 427 16.52 -27.51 -11.59
C SER A 427 15.19 -28.01 -12.18
N TYR A 428 14.13 -28.10 -11.37
CA TYR A 428 12.79 -28.48 -11.86
C TYR A 428 11.94 -27.29 -12.30
N THR A 429 12.14 -26.12 -11.67
CA THR A 429 11.25 -24.95 -11.82
C THR A 429 11.78 -23.87 -12.77
N HIS A 430 13.11 -23.71 -12.90
CA HIS A 430 13.77 -22.79 -13.83
C HIS A 430 13.89 -23.42 -15.23
N VAL A 431 12.76 -23.79 -15.81
CA VAL A 431 12.67 -24.31 -17.19
C VAL A 431 13.20 -23.25 -18.17
N ASP A 432 14.13 -23.64 -19.04
CA ASP A 432 14.73 -22.83 -20.10
C ASP A 432 13.74 -22.50 -21.24
N ALA A 433 14.17 -21.67 -22.20
CA ALA A 433 13.33 -21.25 -23.33
C ALA A 433 12.82 -22.42 -24.18
N ASN A 434 13.72 -23.31 -24.64
CA ASN A 434 13.39 -24.43 -25.50
C ASN A 434 12.50 -25.45 -24.78
N THR A 435 12.87 -25.88 -23.57
CA THR A 435 12.06 -26.81 -22.78
C THR A 435 10.70 -26.22 -22.39
N ARG A 436 10.60 -24.90 -22.16
CA ARG A 436 9.31 -24.25 -21.90
C ARG A 436 8.43 -24.24 -23.14
N TYR A 437 8.97 -23.83 -24.29
CA TYR A 437 8.29 -23.88 -25.57
C TYR A 437 7.77 -25.29 -25.89
N ASN A 438 8.62 -26.32 -25.75
CA ASN A 438 8.23 -27.71 -26.02
C ASN A 438 7.14 -28.22 -25.07
N ARG A 439 7.18 -27.87 -23.77
CA ARG A 439 6.10 -28.21 -22.82
C ARG A 439 4.79 -27.49 -23.12
N LEU A 440 4.83 -26.25 -23.61
CA LEU A 440 3.64 -25.49 -24.02
C LEU A 440 3.06 -26.03 -25.33
N ARG A 441 3.91 -26.41 -26.28
CA ARG A 441 3.49 -27.07 -27.52
C ARG A 441 2.91 -28.47 -27.25
N GLN A 442 3.50 -29.22 -26.31
CA GLN A 442 2.91 -30.47 -25.83
C GLN A 442 1.53 -30.23 -25.21
N PHE A 443 1.33 -29.18 -24.40
CA PHE A 443 0.00 -28.85 -23.88
C PHE A 443 -1.04 -28.60 -24.99
N VAL A 444 -0.66 -27.92 -26.08
CA VAL A 444 -1.54 -27.76 -27.25
C VAL A 444 -1.86 -29.13 -27.88
N THR A 445 -0.88 -30.01 -28.03
CA THR A 445 -1.06 -31.38 -28.56
C THR A 445 -1.96 -32.24 -27.66
N ASP A 446 -1.71 -32.28 -26.35
CA ASP A 446 -2.46 -33.05 -25.36
C ASP A 446 -3.97 -32.64 -25.38
N ILE A 447 -4.29 -31.36 -25.62
CA ILE A 447 -5.66 -30.84 -25.77
C ILE A 447 -6.28 -31.14 -27.14
N HIS A 448 -5.48 -31.24 -28.21
CA HIS A 448 -5.95 -31.64 -29.54
C HIS A 448 -6.22 -33.15 -29.66
N GLN A 449 -5.48 -33.98 -28.92
CA GLN A 449 -5.65 -35.44 -28.90
C GLN A 449 -6.81 -35.91 -28.00
N ASN A 450 -7.23 -35.09 -27.03
CA ASN A 450 -8.36 -35.41 -26.16
C ASN A 450 -9.70 -35.13 -26.87
N TYR A 451 -10.44 -36.20 -27.19
CA TYR A 451 -11.75 -36.13 -27.84
C TYR A 451 -12.79 -35.31 -27.05
N GLU A 452 -12.85 -35.43 -25.72
CA GLU A 452 -13.79 -34.66 -24.89
C GLU A 452 -13.51 -33.15 -24.94
N CYS A 453 -12.23 -32.77 -25.02
CA CYS A 453 -11.83 -31.38 -25.22
C CYS A 453 -12.24 -30.84 -26.59
N GLN A 454 -12.11 -31.65 -27.65
CA GLN A 454 -12.50 -31.26 -29.01
C GLN A 454 -14.03 -31.20 -29.17
N ASP A 455 -14.76 -32.16 -28.61
CA ASP A 455 -16.22 -32.15 -28.52
C ASP A 455 -16.73 -30.94 -27.72
N GLU A 456 -16.08 -30.55 -26.62
CA GLU A 456 -16.45 -29.33 -25.90
C GLU A 456 -16.17 -28.05 -26.69
N LEU A 457 -15.02 -27.95 -27.38
CA LEU A 457 -14.75 -26.81 -28.26
C LEU A 457 -15.77 -26.72 -29.42
N ALA A 458 -16.12 -27.87 -30.01
CA ALA A 458 -17.07 -27.97 -31.12
C ALA A 458 -18.49 -27.49 -30.76
N LYS A 459 -19.01 -27.85 -29.57
CA LYS A 459 -20.30 -27.32 -29.06
C LYS A 459 -20.34 -25.80 -29.07
N TRP A 460 -19.24 -25.16 -28.67
CA TRP A 460 -19.13 -23.71 -28.61
C TRP A 460 -18.72 -23.06 -29.94
N ASN A 461 -18.71 -23.81 -31.07
CA ASN A 461 -18.24 -23.34 -32.37
C ASN A 461 -16.80 -22.76 -32.35
N LEU A 462 -15.98 -23.17 -31.37
CA LEU A 462 -14.60 -22.74 -31.20
C LEU A 462 -13.63 -23.78 -31.73
N LYS A 463 -12.43 -23.33 -32.08
CA LYS A 463 -11.23 -24.18 -32.18
C LYS A 463 -10.08 -23.50 -31.45
N LEU A 464 -9.13 -24.27 -30.95
CA LEU A 464 -7.82 -23.73 -30.56
C LEU A 464 -6.90 -23.73 -31.78
N ASP A 465 -5.96 -22.80 -31.82
CA ASP A 465 -4.86 -22.84 -32.79
C ASP A 465 -3.92 -24.01 -32.49
N THR A 466 -3.30 -24.54 -33.55
CA THR A 466 -2.50 -25.78 -33.52
C THR A 466 -1.06 -25.59 -33.02
N ASP A 467 -0.61 -24.34 -32.90
CA ASP A 467 0.70 -23.97 -32.40
C ASP A 467 0.62 -22.66 -31.60
N LEU A 468 1.74 -22.27 -30.99
CA LEU A 468 1.88 -21.00 -30.30
C LEU A 468 1.96 -19.82 -31.28
N VAL A 469 1.39 -18.68 -30.89
CA VAL A 469 1.35 -17.43 -31.69
C VAL A 469 2.75 -16.93 -32.01
N LYS A 470 3.00 -16.66 -33.30
CA LYS A 470 4.28 -16.17 -33.84
C LYS A 470 4.06 -14.85 -34.56
N PHE A 471 5.03 -13.94 -34.45
CA PHE A 471 5.04 -12.64 -35.11
C PHE A 471 6.46 -12.09 -35.19
N GLU A 472 6.68 -11.13 -36.09
CA GLU A 472 7.88 -10.30 -36.07
C GLU A 472 7.79 -9.25 -34.96
N ALA A 473 8.91 -8.99 -34.31
CA ALA A 473 9.10 -7.97 -33.27
C ALA A 473 10.42 -7.22 -33.54
N ARG A 474 10.85 -6.28 -32.69
CA ARG A 474 12.07 -5.47 -32.93
C ARG A 474 13.10 -5.59 -31.81
N ILE A 475 14.40 -5.52 -32.12
CA ILE A 475 15.50 -5.42 -31.15
C ILE A 475 16.13 -4.02 -31.23
N LEU A 476 16.05 -3.25 -30.14
CA LEU A 476 16.71 -1.94 -30.03
C LEU A 476 18.24 -2.09 -29.92
N GLU A 477 18.98 -1.16 -30.54
CA GLU A 477 20.45 -1.17 -30.50
C GLU A 477 21.03 -1.12 -29.07
N ALA A 478 22.09 -1.89 -28.83
CA ALA A 478 22.86 -1.87 -27.59
C ALA A 478 23.45 -0.48 -27.31
N GLU A 479 23.20 0.02 -26.10
CA GLU A 479 23.57 1.37 -25.69
C GLU A 479 25.07 1.51 -25.35
N HIS A 480 25.64 2.69 -25.62
CA HIS A 480 27.00 3.02 -25.20
C HIS A 480 27.00 3.49 -23.73
N ILE A 481 27.76 2.79 -22.89
CA ILE A 481 27.95 3.13 -21.48
C ILE A 481 29.02 4.21 -21.41
N LEU A 482 28.66 5.38 -20.89
CA LEU A 482 29.53 6.54 -20.79
C LEU A 482 30.24 6.56 -19.43
N TYR A 483 31.55 6.76 -19.46
CA TYR A 483 32.41 7.08 -18.32
C TYR A 483 32.93 8.52 -18.47
N PHE A 484 33.85 8.99 -17.62
CA PHE A 484 34.32 10.38 -17.65
C PHE A 484 35.00 10.78 -18.98
N ASP A 485 35.86 9.89 -19.48
CA ASP A 485 36.77 10.10 -20.62
C ASP A 485 36.67 8.99 -21.69
N HIS A 486 35.86 7.96 -21.45
CA HIS A 486 35.72 6.77 -22.31
C HIS A 486 34.26 6.37 -22.51
N SER A 487 33.98 5.58 -23.56
CA SER A 487 32.71 4.86 -23.70
C SER A 487 32.94 3.37 -23.94
N VAL A 488 31.99 2.55 -23.49
CA VAL A 488 32.05 1.08 -23.55
C VAL A 488 30.79 0.55 -24.23
N ARG A 489 30.96 -0.31 -25.24
CA ARG A 489 29.88 -1.10 -25.85
C ARG A 489 29.86 -2.49 -25.22
N TYR A 490 28.73 -2.88 -24.62
CA TYR A 490 28.58 -4.20 -23.98
C TYR A 490 28.10 -5.27 -24.99
N ASN A 491 28.28 -6.54 -24.64
CA ASN A 491 27.78 -7.67 -25.43
C ASN A 491 26.30 -7.96 -25.09
N TYR A 492 25.39 -7.90 -26.08
CA TYR A 492 23.96 -8.24 -25.93
C TYR A 492 23.73 -9.57 -25.17
N ASN A 493 24.53 -10.60 -25.46
CA ASN A 493 24.34 -11.94 -24.91
C ASN A 493 24.65 -12.04 -23.40
N GLU A 494 25.55 -11.18 -22.88
CA GLU A 494 25.86 -11.13 -21.45
C GLU A 494 25.08 -10.02 -20.70
N ALA A 495 24.76 -8.92 -21.39
CA ALA A 495 24.08 -7.72 -20.87
C ALA A 495 24.76 -7.12 -19.63
N ASP A 496 26.09 -7.22 -19.60
CA ASP A 496 26.98 -7.01 -18.44
C ASP A 496 28.26 -6.33 -18.94
N TRP A 497 28.76 -5.34 -18.22
CA TRP A 497 30.01 -4.61 -18.47
C TRP A 497 30.92 -4.59 -17.23
N SER A 498 30.74 -5.56 -16.31
CA SER A 498 31.55 -5.74 -15.08
C SER A 498 33.05 -5.88 -15.33
N ARG A 499 33.45 -6.34 -16.53
CA ARG A 499 34.86 -6.53 -16.90
C ARG A 499 35.45 -5.23 -17.42
N ASP A 500 34.76 -4.64 -18.38
CA ASP A 500 35.20 -3.52 -19.20
C ASP A 500 35.16 -2.22 -18.40
N GLY A 501 34.12 -2.04 -17.58
CA GLY A 501 34.00 -0.93 -16.64
C GLY A 501 34.89 -1.01 -15.40
N ARG A 502 35.70 -2.06 -15.22
CA ARG A 502 36.45 -2.30 -13.96
C ARG A 502 37.54 -1.26 -13.70
N ASN A 503 38.17 -0.76 -14.75
CA ASN A 503 39.29 0.19 -14.67
C ASN A 503 38.91 1.58 -15.22
N MET A 504 37.61 1.87 -15.38
CA MET A 504 37.12 3.11 -15.99
C MET A 504 36.88 4.20 -14.95
N ARG A 505 37.20 5.45 -15.31
CA ARG A 505 37.01 6.62 -14.46
C ARG A 505 35.53 7.00 -14.36
N HIS A 506 35.00 7.11 -13.14
CA HIS A 506 33.61 7.48 -12.91
C HIS A 506 33.33 8.93 -13.37
N ILE A 507 32.15 9.18 -13.94
CA ILE A 507 31.71 10.52 -14.40
C ILE A 507 31.87 11.58 -13.31
N SER A 508 31.51 11.25 -12.07
CA SER A 508 31.83 12.05 -10.88
C SER A 508 32.25 11.12 -9.75
N ALA A 509 33.53 11.14 -9.40
CA ALA A 509 34.05 10.50 -8.20
C ALA A 509 33.94 11.47 -7.00
N LYS A 510 33.61 10.94 -5.82
CA LYS A 510 33.63 11.66 -4.54
C LYS A 510 34.73 11.08 -3.66
N SER A 511 35.73 11.90 -3.32
CA SER A 511 36.80 11.50 -2.41
C SER A 511 36.23 11.05 -1.07
N LEU A 512 36.85 10.02 -0.48
CA LEU A 512 36.48 9.43 0.79
C LEU A 512 37.58 9.75 1.80
N ASN A 513 37.41 10.86 2.52
CA ASN A 513 38.48 11.46 3.33
C ASN A 513 38.30 11.12 4.82
N ASN A 514 37.11 11.39 5.36
CA ASN A 514 36.80 11.25 6.78
C ASN A 514 35.83 10.08 6.98
N TRP A 515 36.34 8.85 7.07
CA TRP A 515 35.50 7.65 7.12
C TRP A 515 35.92 6.66 8.19
N ILE A 516 34.95 5.88 8.67
CA ILE A 516 35.09 5.00 9.84
C ILE A 516 34.84 3.55 9.43
N VAL A 517 35.69 2.64 9.89
CA VAL A 517 35.56 1.20 9.69
C VAL A 517 35.41 0.49 11.04
N VAL A 518 34.27 -0.17 11.26
CA VAL A 518 33.91 -0.84 12.52
C VAL A 518 33.80 -2.35 12.33
N PHE A 519 34.51 -3.13 13.15
CA PHE A 519 34.48 -4.60 13.11
C PHE A 519 34.75 -5.26 14.47
N PRO A 520 34.22 -6.47 14.74
CA PRO A 520 34.66 -7.28 15.87
C PRO A 520 36.13 -7.68 15.72
N GLY A 521 36.94 -7.64 16.78
CA GLY A 521 38.40 -7.87 16.68
C GLY A 521 38.81 -9.17 15.98
N ARG A 522 38.03 -10.25 16.13
CA ARG A 522 38.24 -11.53 15.41
C ARG A 522 38.19 -11.42 13.87
N ASP A 523 37.56 -10.38 13.33
CA ASP A 523 37.39 -10.14 11.90
C ASP A 523 38.43 -9.12 11.36
N GLU A 524 39.43 -8.73 12.16
CA GLU A 524 40.44 -7.69 11.84
C GLU A 524 41.21 -7.92 10.54
N GLN A 525 41.96 -9.03 10.41
CA GLN A 525 42.77 -9.30 9.21
C GLN A 525 41.95 -9.29 7.91
N ILE A 526 40.68 -9.69 8.01
CA ILE A 526 39.73 -9.71 6.89
C ILE A 526 39.19 -8.31 6.57
N SER A 527 39.13 -7.43 7.58
CA SER A 527 38.68 -6.04 7.47
C SER A 527 39.79 -5.13 6.96
N LEU A 528 41.02 -5.29 7.44
CA LEU A 528 42.22 -4.60 6.92
C LEU A 528 42.42 -4.91 5.42
N GLY A 529 42.39 -6.20 5.04
CA GLY A 529 42.48 -6.58 3.63
C GLY A 529 41.33 -6.06 2.74
N LEU A 530 40.18 -5.69 3.31
CA LEU A 530 39.14 -4.95 2.57
C LEU A 530 39.51 -3.48 2.38
N ILE A 531 40.12 -2.82 3.37
CA ILE A 531 40.59 -1.43 3.26
C ILE A 531 41.65 -1.33 2.16
N ASP A 532 42.68 -2.19 2.20
CA ASP A 532 43.74 -2.25 1.17
C ASP A 532 43.15 -2.45 -0.23
N ALA A 533 42.23 -3.41 -0.35
CA ALA A 533 41.54 -3.71 -1.61
C ALA A 533 40.65 -2.56 -2.09
N LEU A 534 40.05 -1.79 -1.17
CA LEU A 534 39.26 -0.59 -1.51
C LEU A 534 40.16 0.54 -2.00
N MET A 535 41.24 0.87 -1.28
CA MET A 535 42.19 1.91 -1.69
C MET A 535 42.76 1.62 -3.09
N HIS A 536 43.09 0.35 -3.39
CA HIS A 536 43.59 -0.04 -4.71
C HIS A 536 42.52 0.01 -5.82
N VAL A 537 41.31 -0.53 -5.63
CA VAL A 537 40.27 -0.53 -6.70
C VAL A 537 39.61 0.83 -6.93
N CYS A 538 39.74 1.78 -6.00
CA CYS A 538 39.10 3.10 -6.14
C CYS A 538 39.96 4.10 -6.93
N GLN A 539 41.29 3.89 -7.02
CA GLN A 539 42.17 4.72 -7.84
C GLN A 539 41.76 4.78 -9.33
N PRO A 540 41.49 3.67 -10.05
CA PRO A 540 41.02 3.72 -11.45
C PRO A 540 39.68 4.45 -11.64
N PHE A 541 38.82 4.47 -10.60
CA PHE A 541 37.57 5.22 -10.64
C PHE A 541 37.76 6.75 -10.60
N GLY A 542 38.97 7.23 -10.31
CA GLY A 542 39.25 8.62 -9.96
C GLY A 542 38.83 8.99 -8.53
N MET A 543 38.58 8.00 -7.66
CA MET A 543 38.13 8.21 -6.29
C MET A 543 39.31 8.09 -5.32
N HIS A 544 39.74 9.23 -4.77
CA HIS A 544 40.69 9.26 -3.66
C HIS A 544 40.08 8.61 -2.41
N VAL A 545 40.87 7.81 -1.70
CA VAL A 545 40.46 7.11 -0.48
C VAL A 545 41.59 7.23 0.54
N GLU A 546 41.33 8.00 1.60
CA GLU A 546 42.25 8.16 2.73
C GLU A 546 42.22 6.91 3.63
N TYR A 547 43.21 6.74 4.52
CA TYR A 547 43.15 5.65 5.49
C TYR A 547 42.07 5.90 6.56
N PRO A 548 41.18 4.93 6.86
CA PRO A 548 40.03 5.14 7.75
C PRO A 548 40.41 5.23 9.23
N PHE A 549 39.53 5.86 10.02
CA PHE A 549 39.50 5.64 11.46
C PHE A 549 38.96 4.22 11.75
N ILE A 550 39.77 3.39 12.40
CA ILE A 550 39.44 1.99 12.69
C ILE A 550 38.95 1.85 14.13
N GLN A 551 37.77 1.26 14.31
CA GLN A 551 37.21 0.96 15.63
C GLN A 551 36.93 -0.53 15.79
N GLN A 552 37.75 -1.20 16.59
CA GLN A 552 37.50 -2.59 16.99
C GLN A 552 36.35 -2.70 18.00
N LEU A 553 35.63 -3.82 17.97
CA LEU A 553 34.60 -4.18 18.95
C LEU A 553 34.98 -5.46 19.71
N VAL A 554 34.78 -5.43 21.03
CA VAL A 554 34.97 -6.57 21.94
C VAL A 554 34.02 -7.74 21.62
N ASN A 555 32.82 -7.44 21.11
CA ASN A 555 31.81 -8.43 20.76
C ASN A 555 30.93 -7.92 19.60
N ASP A 556 30.10 -8.79 19.01
CA ASP A 556 29.28 -8.46 17.85
C ASP A 556 27.77 -8.22 18.16
N ARG A 557 27.43 -7.84 19.40
CA ARG A 557 26.05 -7.43 19.75
C ARG A 557 25.69 -6.06 19.14
N PRO A 558 24.43 -5.81 18.74
CA PRO A 558 24.02 -4.53 18.14
C PRO A 558 24.40 -3.30 19.00
N GLU A 559 24.30 -3.43 20.31
CA GLU A 559 24.57 -2.38 21.29
C GLU A 559 26.04 -1.94 21.26
N SER A 560 26.99 -2.87 21.06
CA SER A 560 28.41 -2.54 20.99
C SER A 560 28.80 -1.82 19.71
N TYR A 561 28.17 -2.13 18.56
CA TYR A 561 28.35 -1.29 17.37
C TYR A 561 27.72 0.10 17.59
N LEU A 562 26.51 0.17 18.18
CA LEU A 562 25.84 1.46 18.42
C LEU A 562 26.60 2.35 19.41
N GLN A 563 27.25 1.78 20.41
CA GLN A 563 28.06 2.54 21.36
C GLN A 563 29.29 3.13 20.67
N ALA A 564 30.07 2.30 19.95
CA ALA A 564 31.19 2.76 19.14
C ALA A 564 30.82 3.86 18.13
N LEU A 565 29.65 3.76 17.49
CA LEU A 565 29.17 4.78 16.55
C LEU A 565 28.62 6.06 17.22
N LYS A 566 28.35 6.05 18.52
CA LYS A 566 28.03 7.27 19.29
C LYS A 566 29.29 7.97 19.76
N ASP A 567 30.27 7.20 20.21
CA ASP A 567 31.50 7.71 20.81
C ASP A 567 32.49 8.24 19.75
N PHE A 568 32.49 7.64 18.53
CA PHE A 568 33.53 7.86 17.51
C PHE A 568 33.03 8.33 16.14
N ILE A 569 31.87 8.99 15.99
CA ILE A 569 31.48 9.70 14.75
C ILE A 569 31.70 11.23 14.88
N PRO A 570 32.74 11.80 14.25
CA PRO A 570 32.85 13.24 14.02
C PRO A 570 31.69 13.80 13.18
N ARG A 571 31.41 15.11 13.32
CA ARG A 571 30.36 15.78 12.54
C ARG A 571 30.58 15.77 11.02
N ASN A 572 31.82 15.59 10.58
CA ASN A 572 32.24 15.65 9.18
C ASN A 572 32.56 14.25 8.59
N THR A 573 31.89 13.18 9.07
CA THR A 573 32.09 11.83 8.52
C THR A 573 31.39 11.64 7.17
N ASP A 574 32.17 11.26 6.14
CA ASP A 574 31.69 10.97 4.79
C ASP A 574 30.88 9.66 4.73
N LEU A 575 31.39 8.60 5.38
CA LEU A 575 30.80 7.26 5.38
C LEU A 575 31.21 6.43 6.60
N VAL A 576 30.29 5.56 7.04
CA VAL A 576 30.53 4.49 8.02
C VAL A 576 30.46 3.12 7.34
N LEU A 577 31.50 2.30 7.47
CA LEU A 577 31.53 0.91 7.02
C LEU A 577 31.54 -0.04 8.24
N CYS A 578 30.55 -0.92 8.34
CA CYS A 578 30.50 -1.95 9.38
C CYS A 578 30.68 -3.35 8.77
N VAL A 579 31.65 -4.11 9.27
CA VAL A 579 31.81 -5.54 8.97
C VAL A 579 31.04 -6.34 10.00
N LEU A 580 30.10 -7.17 9.52
CA LEU A 580 29.16 -7.93 10.34
C LEU A 580 29.39 -9.43 10.15
N SER A 581 29.69 -10.15 11.24
CA SER A 581 30.03 -11.58 11.15
C SER A 581 28.88 -12.48 10.67
N ASN A 582 27.61 -12.04 10.73
CA ASN A 582 26.46 -12.78 10.21
C ASN A 582 25.31 -11.84 9.76
N ASN A 583 24.34 -12.42 9.04
CA ASN A 583 23.18 -11.69 8.47
C ASN A 583 22.03 -11.50 9.49
N ARG A 584 22.35 -11.12 10.73
CA ARG A 584 21.35 -10.84 11.78
C ARG A 584 20.57 -9.56 11.47
N LYS A 585 19.25 -9.70 11.29
CA LYS A 585 18.36 -8.59 10.90
C LYS A 585 18.28 -7.50 11.97
N ASP A 586 18.26 -7.88 13.24
CA ASP A 586 18.23 -6.99 14.40
C ASP A 586 19.46 -6.05 14.43
N ARG A 587 20.66 -6.59 14.19
CA ARG A 587 21.90 -5.81 14.06
C ARG A 587 21.85 -4.83 12.88
N TYR A 588 21.36 -5.30 11.73
CA TYR A 588 21.21 -4.46 10.53
C TYR A 588 20.17 -3.34 10.73
N ASP A 589 18.99 -3.66 11.28
CA ASP A 589 17.94 -2.69 11.61
C ASP A 589 18.44 -1.61 12.57
N ALA A 590 19.11 -2.00 13.65
CA ALA A 590 19.65 -1.09 14.66
C ALA A 590 20.65 -0.10 14.06
N LEU A 591 21.63 -0.60 13.30
CA LEU A 591 22.66 0.22 12.65
C LEU A 591 22.08 1.15 11.58
N LYS A 592 21.16 0.65 10.73
CA LYS A 592 20.53 1.49 9.71
C LYS A 592 19.54 2.50 10.27
N LYS A 593 18.91 2.22 11.41
CA LYS A 593 18.15 3.23 12.16
C LYS A 593 19.06 4.37 12.59
N PHE A 594 20.08 4.09 13.39
CA PHE A 594 20.99 5.12 13.89
C PHE A 594 21.58 5.98 12.76
N LEU A 595 22.12 5.34 11.72
CA LEU A 595 22.83 6.01 10.61
C LEU A 595 21.92 6.64 9.53
N CYS A 596 20.59 6.52 9.63
CA CYS A 596 19.65 7.17 8.69
C CYS A 596 18.65 8.11 9.38
N LEU A 597 18.63 8.12 10.73
CA LEU A 597 17.65 8.82 11.56
C LEU A 597 18.34 9.74 12.55
N ASP A 598 19.11 9.14 13.47
CA ASP A 598 19.65 9.83 14.65
C ASP A 598 20.95 10.58 14.34
N ASN A 599 21.81 9.99 13.50
CA ASN A 599 23.04 10.58 12.99
C ASN A 599 23.18 10.26 11.49
N PRO A 600 22.71 11.15 10.59
CA PRO A 600 22.43 10.80 9.19
C PRO A 600 23.70 10.75 8.31
N VAL A 601 24.37 9.59 8.31
CA VAL A 601 25.63 9.35 7.59
C VAL A 601 25.49 8.18 6.60
N PRO A 602 25.89 8.33 5.32
CA PRO A 602 25.92 7.23 4.35
C PRO A 602 26.67 6.01 4.91
N SER A 603 26.12 4.81 4.71
CA SER A 603 26.64 3.64 5.43
C SER A 603 26.65 2.33 4.63
N GLN A 604 27.77 1.62 4.77
CA GLN A 604 28.09 0.37 4.08
C GLN A 604 28.09 -0.79 5.08
N MET A 605 27.35 -1.86 4.76
CA MET A 605 27.28 -3.07 5.59
C MET A 605 27.88 -4.22 4.78
N VAL A 606 28.86 -4.94 5.36
CA VAL A 606 29.58 -6.01 4.68
C VAL A 606 29.59 -7.26 5.56
N LEU A 607 29.38 -8.45 4.99
CA LEU A 607 29.43 -9.70 5.75
C LEU A 607 30.84 -10.30 5.72
N THR A 608 31.38 -10.73 6.87
CA THR A 608 32.70 -11.40 6.96
C THR A 608 32.79 -12.62 6.04
N LYS A 609 31.70 -13.39 5.91
CA LYS A 609 31.56 -14.53 4.98
C LYS A 609 31.68 -14.17 3.48
N THR A 610 31.50 -12.89 3.12
CA THR A 610 31.74 -12.40 1.75
C THR A 610 33.22 -12.10 1.52
N LEU A 611 33.91 -11.58 2.54
CA LEU A 611 35.31 -11.16 2.48
C LEU A 611 36.31 -12.32 2.65
N ALA A 612 35.97 -13.34 3.42
CA ALA A 612 36.81 -14.51 3.69
C ALA A 612 37.29 -15.28 2.43
N ARG A 613 36.67 -15.05 1.26
CA ARG A 613 37.10 -15.62 -0.02
C ARG A 613 38.17 -14.74 -0.68
N ARG A 614 39.43 -14.86 -0.24
CA ARG A 614 40.57 -14.06 -0.74
C ARG A 614 40.59 -13.94 -2.28
N ASN A 615 40.42 -15.04 -3.02
CA ASN A 615 40.40 -15.06 -4.50
C ASN A 615 39.27 -14.23 -5.16
N GLN A 616 38.25 -13.81 -4.41
CA GLN A 616 37.14 -12.96 -4.88
C GLN A 616 37.17 -11.55 -4.26
N LEU A 617 38.08 -11.27 -3.33
CA LEU A 617 38.10 -10.03 -2.54
C LEU A 617 38.16 -8.78 -3.43
N MET A 618 39.02 -8.75 -4.45
CA MET A 618 39.13 -7.61 -5.37
C MET A 618 37.83 -7.31 -6.13
N SER A 619 37.08 -8.33 -6.57
CA SER A 619 35.81 -8.12 -7.28
C SER A 619 34.64 -7.79 -6.35
N VAL A 620 34.75 -8.15 -5.07
CA VAL A 620 33.87 -7.66 -4.00
C VAL A 620 34.18 -6.19 -3.68
N ALA A 621 35.46 -5.84 -3.49
CA ALA A 621 35.91 -4.47 -3.23
C ALA A 621 35.52 -3.51 -4.37
N THR A 622 35.72 -3.90 -5.65
CA THR A 622 35.30 -3.12 -6.83
C THR A 622 33.80 -2.73 -6.73
N LYS A 623 32.94 -3.69 -6.38
CA LYS A 623 31.49 -3.46 -6.22
C LYS A 623 31.13 -2.65 -4.97
N ILE A 624 31.94 -2.72 -3.92
CA ILE A 624 31.81 -1.86 -2.73
C ILE A 624 32.21 -0.43 -3.05
N GLY A 625 33.34 -0.20 -3.74
CA GLY A 625 33.78 1.14 -4.17
C GLY A 625 32.78 1.86 -5.08
N ILE A 626 32.21 1.14 -6.06
CA ILE A 626 31.09 1.65 -6.89
C ILE A 626 29.89 2.06 -6.02
N GLN A 627 29.49 1.22 -5.05
CA GLN A 627 28.39 1.53 -4.14
C GLN A 627 28.71 2.67 -3.18
N ILE A 628 29.97 2.83 -2.76
CA ILE A 628 30.45 3.95 -1.94
C ILE A 628 30.32 5.26 -2.73
N ASN A 629 30.84 5.33 -3.96
CA ASN A 629 30.75 6.54 -4.78
C ASN A 629 29.27 6.98 -4.97
N ALA A 630 28.40 6.04 -5.34
CA ALA A 630 26.96 6.31 -5.48
C ALA A 630 26.29 6.77 -4.16
N LYS A 631 26.75 6.29 -3.00
CA LYS A 631 26.27 6.70 -1.67
C LYS A 631 26.75 8.07 -1.23
N LEU A 632 27.90 8.52 -1.72
CA LEU A 632 28.42 9.87 -1.48
C LEU A 632 27.75 10.93 -2.40
N GLY A 633 27.00 10.50 -3.42
CA GLY A 633 26.43 11.39 -4.44
C GLY A 633 27.33 11.56 -5.67
N GLY A 634 28.21 10.58 -5.93
CA GLY A 634 28.97 10.46 -7.16
C GLY A 634 28.19 9.74 -8.27
N GLU A 635 28.62 9.96 -9.50
CA GLU A 635 27.99 9.51 -10.74
C GLU A 635 28.92 8.47 -11.37
N VAL A 636 28.48 7.22 -11.43
CA VAL A 636 29.37 6.09 -11.75
C VAL A 636 29.56 5.97 -13.26
N TRP A 637 28.46 5.87 -14.00
CA TRP A 637 28.39 5.84 -15.47
C TRP A 637 27.10 6.51 -15.95
N GLY A 638 26.97 6.70 -17.26
CA GLY A 638 25.79 7.26 -17.92
C GLY A 638 25.47 6.54 -19.23
N VAL A 639 24.45 7.03 -19.94
CA VAL A 639 24.08 6.64 -21.31
C VAL A 639 23.64 7.92 -22.02
N GLN A 640 23.88 8.04 -23.33
CA GLN A 640 23.53 9.26 -24.06
C GLN A 640 22.01 9.42 -24.19
N ILE A 641 21.48 10.49 -23.57
CA ILE A 641 20.06 10.88 -23.60
C ILE A 641 19.99 12.32 -24.13
N PRO A 642 19.36 12.59 -25.28
CA PRO A 642 19.48 13.89 -25.95
C PRO A 642 18.58 15.00 -25.38
N THR A 643 17.64 14.69 -24.49
CA THR A 643 16.70 15.69 -23.92
C THR A 643 17.28 16.29 -22.63
N LYS A 644 17.87 17.48 -22.72
CA LYS A 644 18.56 18.14 -21.58
C LYS A 644 17.62 18.56 -20.45
N THR A 645 16.40 18.97 -20.78
CA THR A 645 15.37 19.53 -19.87
C THR A 645 14.40 18.49 -19.32
N LEU A 646 14.83 17.22 -19.28
CA LEU A 646 14.03 16.08 -18.83
C LEU A 646 14.23 15.79 -17.33
N MET A 647 13.13 15.54 -16.63
CA MET A 647 13.11 14.84 -15.34
C MET A 647 12.46 13.46 -15.52
N VAL A 648 13.06 12.42 -14.94
CA VAL A 648 12.48 11.07 -14.87
C VAL A 648 12.24 10.69 -13.42
N ILE A 649 11.04 10.20 -13.12
CA ILE A 649 10.55 9.85 -11.79
C ILE A 649 10.26 8.35 -11.74
N GLY A 650 10.59 7.71 -10.63
CA GLY A 650 10.24 6.33 -10.30
C GLY A 650 9.48 6.26 -8.99
N MET A 651 8.39 5.49 -8.99
CA MET A 651 7.53 5.27 -7.82
C MET A 651 7.28 3.78 -7.60
N ASP A 652 7.36 3.34 -6.34
CA ASP A 652 7.03 1.97 -5.90
C ASP A 652 6.46 1.99 -4.48
N SER A 653 5.70 0.96 -4.10
CA SER A 653 4.97 0.86 -2.84
C SER A 653 5.21 -0.48 -2.14
N TYR A 654 5.70 -0.45 -0.90
CA TYR A 654 6.07 -1.63 -0.12
C TYR A 654 5.30 -1.70 1.21
N HIS A 655 4.67 -2.83 1.53
CA HIS A 655 3.95 -3.00 2.81
C HIS A 655 4.94 -3.12 3.99
N ASP A 656 4.69 -2.39 5.08
CA ASP A 656 5.56 -2.39 6.27
C ASP A 656 5.44 -3.72 7.04
N SER A 657 6.57 -4.34 7.37
CA SER A 657 6.62 -5.66 8.01
C SER A 657 6.39 -5.67 9.53
N LYS A 658 6.39 -4.50 10.18
CA LYS A 658 6.03 -4.35 11.60
C LYS A 658 4.66 -3.67 11.76
N ARG A 659 4.35 -2.67 10.94
CA ARG A 659 3.07 -1.94 10.93
C ARG A 659 2.06 -2.66 10.01
N ARG A 660 1.46 -3.75 10.51
CA ARG A 660 0.49 -4.58 9.79
C ARG A 660 -0.64 -3.75 9.17
N GLY A 661 -0.63 -3.59 7.85
CA GLY A 661 -1.61 -2.80 7.10
C GLY A 661 -1.24 -1.33 6.89
N ALA A 662 0.02 -0.94 7.05
CA ALA A 662 0.58 0.30 6.51
C ALA A 662 1.45 -0.01 5.29
N SER A 663 1.54 0.96 4.37
CA SER A 663 2.39 0.90 3.18
C SER A 663 3.37 2.08 3.17
N VAL A 664 4.55 1.87 2.58
CA VAL A 664 5.55 2.91 2.32
C VAL A 664 5.59 3.13 0.81
N GLY A 665 5.15 4.30 0.38
CA GLY A 665 5.43 4.79 -0.97
C GLY A 665 6.84 5.39 -1.01
N ALA A 666 7.62 5.07 -2.03
CA ALA A 666 8.89 5.74 -2.32
C ALA A 666 8.82 6.48 -3.66
N PHE A 667 9.43 7.65 -3.69
CA PHE A 667 9.47 8.55 -4.82
C PHE A 667 10.94 8.92 -5.09
N VAL A 668 11.43 8.67 -6.29
CA VAL A 668 12.82 8.97 -6.69
C VAL A 668 12.82 9.70 -8.02
N ALA A 669 13.39 10.90 -8.08
CA ALA A 669 13.42 11.75 -9.28
C ALA A 669 14.85 12.08 -9.68
N SER A 670 15.16 12.09 -10.98
CA SER A 670 16.46 12.52 -11.50
C SER A 670 16.63 14.04 -11.36
N THR A 671 17.83 14.51 -10.99
CA THR A 671 18.09 15.94 -10.71
C THR A 671 19.03 16.63 -11.69
N ASN A 672 19.52 15.95 -12.73
CA ASN A 672 20.44 16.52 -13.72
C ASN A 672 20.21 15.98 -15.15
N PRO A 673 20.74 16.63 -16.21
CA PRO A 673 20.36 16.36 -17.60
C PRO A 673 20.76 14.97 -18.11
N THR A 674 21.81 14.39 -17.51
CA THR A 674 22.31 13.03 -17.79
C THR A 674 21.52 11.94 -17.08
N LEU A 675 20.55 12.30 -16.23
CA LEU A 675 19.72 11.40 -15.40
C LEU A 675 20.54 10.47 -14.47
N THR A 676 21.67 10.97 -13.96
CA THR A 676 22.66 10.22 -13.17
C THR A 676 22.64 10.55 -11.68
N LYS A 677 22.13 11.72 -11.29
CA LYS A 677 21.86 12.12 -9.89
C LYS A 677 20.37 12.00 -9.57
N PHE A 678 20.05 11.72 -8.31
CA PHE A 678 18.67 11.46 -7.88
C PHE A 678 18.33 12.09 -6.53
N TYR A 679 17.18 12.77 -6.46
CA TYR A 679 16.49 13.12 -5.23
C TYR A 679 15.53 12.00 -4.83
N SER A 680 15.31 11.81 -3.53
CA SER A 680 14.51 10.71 -3.02
C SER A 680 13.69 11.09 -1.78
N ARG A 681 12.46 10.58 -1.69
CA ARG A 681 11.53 10.73 -0.57
C ARG A 681 10.71 9.47 -0.34
N VAL A 682 10.08 9.40 0.83
CA VAL A 682 9.09 8.38 1.19
C VAL A 682 7.84 9.02 1.78
N ILE A 683 6.75 8.27 1.75
CA ILE A 683 5.46 8.64 2.31
C ILE A 683 4.85 7.42 3.03
N TYR A 684 4.38 7.62 4.26
CA TYR A 684 3.65 6.60 5.02
C TYR A 684 2.14 6.63 4.76
N GLN A 685 1.64 5.56 4.14
CA GLN A 685 0.22 5.35 3.87
C GLN A 685 -0.43 4.56 5.01
N ARG A 686 -1.62 4.98 5.46
CA ARG A 686 -2.38 4.32 6.52
C ARG A 686 -3.49 3.45 5.92
N THR A 687 -3.63 2.22 6.40
CA THR A 687 -4.50 1.18 5.83
C THR A 687 -3.92 0.59 4.54
N ALA A 688 -4.33 -0.64 4.19
CA ALA A 688 -3.81 -1.42 3.07
C ALA A 688 -4.31 -0.91 1.69
N GLN A 689 -4.11 0.37 1.43
CA GLN A 689 -4.13 0.97 0.11
C GLN A 689 -2.70 0.85 -0.48
N GLU A 690 -2.63 0.75 -1.80
CA GLU A 690 -1.37 0.79 -2.57
C GLU A 690 -1.18 2.17 -3.24
N LEU A 691 -2.05 3.13 -2.89
CA LEU A 691 -2.17 4.47 -3.47
C LEU A 691 -1.38 5.49 -2.65
N MET A 692 -0.76 6.46 -3.31
CA MET A 692 0.05 7.49 -2.67
C MET A 692 -0.75 8.78 -2.44
N ASP A 693 -1.11 9.05 -1.18
CA ASP A 693 -1.42 10.39 -0.69
C ASP A 693 -0.14 11.21 -0.52
N GLY A 694 -0.18 12.54 -0.67
CA GLY A 694 0.93 13.44 -0.34
C GLY A 694 2.01 13.59 -1.43
N LEU A 695 1.78 13.05 -2.64
CA LEU A 695 2.71 13.17 -3.77
C LEU A 695 3.11 14.61 -4.09
N ALA A 696 2.21 15.56 -3.83
CA ALA A 696 2.44 16.99 -4.01
C ALA A 696 3.69 17.50 -3.25
N VAL A 697 3.99 16.94 -2.08
CA VAL A 697 5.18 17.33 -1.29
C VAL A 697 6.46 16.78 -1.94
N CYS A 698 6.44 15.51 -2.36
CA CYS A 698 7.58 14.88 -3.02
C CYS A 698 7.90 15.55 -4.36
N MET A 699 6.87 15.92 -5.14
CA MET A 699 7.04 16.63 -6.41
C MET A 699 7.59 18.04 -6.18
N LYS A 700 7.06 18.78 -5.19
CA LYS A 700 7.55 20.12 -4.82
C LYS A 700 9.02 20.12 -4.42
N ASP A 701 9.45 19.17 -3.60
CA ASP A 701 10.84 19.12 -3.14
C ASP A 701 11.79 18.59 -4.23
N ALA A 702 11.35 17.68 -5.11
CA ALA A 702 12.14 17.25 -6.27
C ALA A 702 12.33 18.34 -7.32
N LEU A 703 11.30 19.17 -7.58
CA LEU A 703 11.41 20.32 -8.50
C LEU A 703 12.37 21.40 -7.96
N LYS A 704 12.38 21.65 -6.64
CA LYS A 704 13.37 22.54 -6.01
C LYS A 704 14.80 22.03 -6.19
N GLU A 705 15.06 20.75 -5.89
CA GLU A 705 16.39 20.16 -6.04
C GLU A 705 16.83 20.18 -7.51
N TYR A 706 15.93 19.92 -8.47
CA TYR A 706 16.23 20.07 -9.90
C TYR A 706 16.59 21.54 -10.24
N TYR A 707 15.80 22.51 -9.77
CA TYR A 707 16.10 23.93 -10.00
C TYR A 707 17.47 24.32 -9.42
N GLN A 708 17.81 23.87 -8.20
CA GLN A 708 19.11 24.10 -7.57
C GLN A 708 20.29 23.45 -8.31
N ASN A 709 20.08 22.35 -9.02
CA ASN A 709 21.12 21.66 -9.78
C ASN A 709 21.27 22.15 -11.24
N ASN A 710 20.26 22.85 -11.80
CA ASN A 710 20.22 23.20 -13.23
C ASN A 710 19.96 24.69 -13.53
N ASN A 711 19.58 25.50 -12.52
CA ASN A 711 19.08 26.87 -12.66
C ASN A 711 17.82 27.03 -13.55
N CYS A 712 17.12 25.94 -13.85
CA CYS A 712 15.88 25.91 -14.61
C CYS A 712 14.94 24.80 -14.08
N LEU A 713 13.67 24.86 -14.44
CA LEU A 713 12.69 23.78 -14.18
C LEU A 713 12.63 22.82 -15.39
N PRO A 714 12.31 21.53 -15.19
CA PRO A 714 12.23 20.57 -16.29
C PRO A 714 11.02 20.86 -17.18
N GLU A 715 11.24 20.96 -18.50
CA GLU A 715 10.19 21.13 -19.51
C GLU A 715 9.38 19.84 -19.71
N LYS A 716 10.02 18.68 -19.50
CA LYS A 716 9.42 17.36 -19.68
C LYS A 716 9.63 16.49 -18.45
N ILE A 717 8.59 15.74 -18.09
CA ILE A 717 8.58 14.87 -16.91
C ILE A 717 8.01 13.51 -17.31
N VAL A 718 8.76 12.42 -17.07
CA VAL A 718 8.31 11.05 -17.34
C VAL A 718 8.31 10.24 -16.04
N LEU A 719 7.13 9.76 -15.63
CA LEU A 719 6.93 9.07 -14.37
C LEU A 719 6.65 7.58 -14.60
N TYR A 720 7.51 6.72 -14.06
CA TYR A 720 7.35 5.28 -14.08
C TYR A 720 6.85 4.76 -12.73
N ARG A 721 5.63 4.21 -12.72
CA ARG A 721 4.94 3.72 -11.52
C ARG A 721 4.91 2.19 -11.52
N ASP A 722 5.68 1.57 -10.64
CA ASP A 722 5.63 0.13 -10.37
C ASP A 722 4.61 -0.19 -9.26
N GLY A 723 4.27 -1.48 -9.12
CA GLY A 723 3.47 -1.99 -8.01
C GLY A 723 1.95 -1.82 -8.16
N VAL A 724 1.44 -1.43 -9.33
CA VAL A 724 0.01 -1.21 -9.60
C VAL A 724 -0.57 -2.34 -10.45
N SER A 725 -1.78 -2.81 -10.10
CA SER A 725 -2.53 -3.80 -10.90
C SER A 725 -3.59 -3.15 -11.80
N ASP A 726 -4.02 -3.88 -12.82
CA ASP A 726 -4.93 -3.44 -13.87
C ASP A 726 -6.25 -2.86 -13.32
N GLY A 727 -6.77 -3.42 -12.21
CA GLY A 727 -7.96 -2.94 -11.52
C GLY A 727 -7.78 -1.66 -10.70
N GLN A 728 -6.61 -1.02 -10.75
CA GLN A 728 -6.26 0.22 -10.04
C GLN A 728 -5.82 1.35 -10.98
N LEU A 729 -5.73 1.10 -12.30
CA LEU A 729 -5.25 2.08 -13.28
C LEU A 729 -6.07 3.38 -13.26
N ALA A 730 -7.40 3.26 -13.26
CA ALA A 730 -8.32 4.39 -13.11
C ALA A 730 -8.04 5.18 -11.82
N VAL A 731 -7.77 4.50 -10.71
CA VAL A 731 -7.48 5.18 -9.44
C VAL A 731 -6.14 5.91 -9.48
N VAL A 732 -5.11 5.42 -10.18
CA VAL A 732 -3.87 6.18 -10.38
C VAL A 732 -4.13 7.46 -11.18
N ALA A 733 -4.93 7.37 -12.26
CA ALA A 733 -5.31 8.53 -13.09
C ALA A 733 -6.20 9.54 -12.35
N GLU A 734 -7.17 9.08 -11.54
CA GLU A 734 -8.10 9.93 -10.78
C GLU A 734 -7.51 10.46 -9.45
N HIS A 735 -6.45 9.84 -8.91
CA HIS A 735 -5.99 10.09 -7.54
C HIS A 735 -4.52 10.46 -7.39
N GLU A 736 -3.60 9.78 -8.10
CA GLU A 736 -2.16 10.06 -8.00
C GLU A 736 -1.76 11.19 -8.95
N LEU A 737 -2.25 11.15 -10.20
CA LEU A 737 -1.92 12.13 -11.24
C LEU A 737 -2.35 13.57 -10.90
N PRO A 738 -3.57 13.86 -10.39
CA PRO A 738 -3.97 15.24 -10.09
C PRO A 738 -3.11 15.88 -9.00
N GLN A 739 -2.69 15.11 -7.98
CA GLN A 739 -1.78 15.59 -6.93
C GLN A 739 -0.42 16.05 -7.47
N ILE A 740 -0.01 15.56 -8.64
CA ILE A 740 1.23 15.95 -9.31
C ILE A 740 0.99 17.19 -10.18
N ILE A 741 0.00 17.16 -11.07
CA ILE A 741 -0.35 18.28 -11.96
C ILE A 741 -0.63 19.56 -11.14
N GLU A 742 -1.38 19.44 -10.06
CA GLU A 742 -1.68 20.55 -9.15
C GLU A 742 -0.44 21.22 -8.52
N THR A 743 0.74 20.60 -8.53
CA THR A 743 1.95 21.25 -7.98
C THR A 743 2.57 22.26 -8.91
N PHE A 744 2.44 22.10 -10.23
CA PHE A 744 3.21 22.89 -11.20
C PHE A 744 2.95 24.41 -11.07
N PRO A 745 1.69 24.91 -11.12
CA PRO A 745 1.40 26.33 -10.88
C PRO A 745 1.68 26.78 -9.43
N LYS A 746 1.81 25.84 -8.47
CA LYS A 746 2.14 26.11 -7.05
C LYS A 746 3.65 26.18 -6.78
N ILE A 747 4.49 26.00 -7.81
CA ILE A 747 5.95 26.22 -7.79
C ILE A 747 6.30 27.55 -8.46
N MET A 748 5.72 27.82 -9.62
CA MET A 748 5.94 29.04 -10.41
C MET A 748 4.67 29.33 -11.21
N SER A 749 4.22 30.59 -11.22
CA SER A 749 3.04 30.98 -12.00
C SER A 749 3.28 30.71 -13.49
N GLY A 750 2.30 30.12 -14.19
CA GLY A 750 2.41 29.76 -15.60
C GLY A 750 3.29 28.54 -15.92
N TYR A 751 3.89 27.85 -14.94
CA TYR A 751 4.67 26.64 -15.19
C TYR A 751 3.76 25.42 -15.44
N GLU A 752 3.67 24.97 -16.69
CA GLU A 752 3.03 23.72 -17.10
C GLU A 752 4.02 22.81 -17.86
N PRO A 753 4.76 21.92 -17.16
CA PRO A 753 5.67 20.97 -17.79
C PRO A 753 4.91 19.81 -18.45
N LYS A 754 5.47 19.30 -19.55
CA LYS A 754 4.87 18.20 -20.31
C LYS A 754 5.09 16.86 -19.59
N LEU A 755 4.00 16.27 -19.10
CA LEU A 755 4.01 15.05 -18.27
C LEU A 755 3.62 13.79 -19.06
N ALA A 756 4.33 12.69 -18.83
CA ALA A 756 3.90 11.32 -19.16
C ALA A 756 3.89 10.42 -17.92
N VAL A 757 2.94 9.47 -17.85
CA VAL A 757 2.82 8.48 -16.78
C VAL A 757 2.73 7.07 -17.36
N ILE A 758 3.65 6.21 -16.92
CA ILE A 758 3.88 4.87 -17.44
C ILE A 758 3.79 3.86 -16.30
N ILE A 759 2.81 2.97 -16.36
CA ILE A 759 2.64 1.89 -15.38
C ILE A 759 3.56 0.73 -15.75
N VAL A 760 4.42 0.33 -14.82
CA VAL A 760 5.43 -0.73 -14.99
C VAL A 760 4.96 -2.00 -14.30
N LYS A 761 4.71 -3.07 -15.05
CA LYS A 761 4.25 -4.36 -14.48
C LYS A 761 5.37 -5.40 -14.54
N LYS A 762 6.11 -5.54 -13.43
CA LYS A 762 7.17 -6.55 -13.25
C LYS A 762 6.66 -8.00 -13.16
N ARG A 763 5.35 -8.26 -13.09
CA ARG A 763 4.79 -9.60 -12.87
C ARG A 763 3.65 -9.87 -13.85
N GLY A 764 3.83 -10.85 -14.72
CA GLY A 764 2.84 -11.27 -15.71
C GLY A 764 3.18 -12.65 -16.29
N ASN A 765 2.22 -13.25 -16.97
CA ASN A 765 2.34 -14.61 -17.52
C ASN A 765 2.97 -14.64 -18.92
N ALA A 766 3.02 -13.50 -19.63
CA ALA A 766 3.65 -13.38 -20.94
C ALA A 766 5.11 -13.86 -20.95
N ARG A 767 5.44 -14.75 -21.88
CA ARG A 767 6.78 -15.26 -22.21
C ARG A 767 6.95 -15.16 -23.71
N PHE A 768 8.18 -14.84 -24.10
CA PHE A 768 8.59 -14.70 -25.49
C PHE A 768 9.83 -15.57 -25.72
N PHE A 769 9.92 -16.14 -26.91
CA PHE A 769 10.99 -17.03 -27.34
C PHE A 769 11.47 -16.57 -28.73
N GLN A 770 12.77 -16.41 -28.91
CA GLN A 770 13.38 -16.02 -30.18
C GLN A 770 13.67 -17.28 -30.99
N GLN A 771 13.18 -17.33 -32.24
CA GLN A 771 13.35 -18.47 -33.13
C GLN A 771 14.49 -18.21 -34.12
N GLU A 772 15.55 -19.02 -34.03
CA GLU A 772 16.68 -19.01 -34.97
C GLU A 772 16.72 -20.34 -35.72
N GLY A 773 16.05 -20.36 -36.88
CA GLY A 773 15.83 -21.56 -37.68
C GLY A 773 15.01 -22.60 -36.92
N ARG A 774 15.67 -23.63 -36.38
CA ARG A 774 15.07 -24.67 -35.52
C ARG A 774 15.37 -24.48 -34.03
N ASN A 775 16.28 -23.57 -33.67
CA ASN A 775 16.63 -23.31 -32.27
C ASN A 775 15.65 -22.32 -31.63
N ILE A 776 15.36 -22.51 -30.34
CA ILE A 776 14.43 -21.68 -29.56
C ILE A 776 15.16 -21.18 -28.32
N GLN A 777 15.38 -19.87 -28.23
CA GLN A 777 16.15 -19.25 -27.15
C GLN A 777 15.44 -18.08 -26.49
N ASN A 778 16.04 -17.55 -25.42
CA ASN A 778 15.59 -16.31 -24.80
C ASN A 778 15.81 -15.16 -25.78
N PRO A 779 14.81 -14.27 -26.03
CA PRO A 779 15.05 -13.07 -26.82
C PRO A 779 16.11 -12.16 -26.19
N GLN A 780 16.83 -11.44 -27.05
CA GLN A 780 17.95 -10.61 -26.64
C GLN A 780 17.50 -9.36 -25.85
N PRO A 781 18.36 -8.81 -24.96
CA PRO A 781 18.12 -7.51 -24.34
C PRO A 781 17.94 -6.42 -25.40
N GLY A 782 16.86 -5.65 -25.30
CA GLY A 782 16.44 -4.69 -26.31
C GLY A 782 15.20 -5.13 -27.10
N THR A 783 14.74 -6.37 -26.98
CA THR A 783 13.53 -6.84 -27.68
C THR A 783 12.27 -6.09 -27.18
N ILE A 784 11.58 -5.40 -28.09
CA ILE A 784 10.30 -4.72 -27.93
C ILE A 784 9.18 -5.58 -28.56
N ILE A 785 8.03 -5.68 -27.88
CA ILE A 785 6.78 -6.21 -28.44
C ILE A 785 5.65 -5.22 -28.13
N ASP A 786 5.14 -4.52 -29.14
CA ASP A 786 4.11 -3.47 -29.05
C ASP A 786 2.83 -3.77 -29.87
N HIS A 787 2.75 -4.95 -30.49
CA HIS A 787 1.56 -5.45 -31.20
C HIS A 787 1.33 -6.96 -30.94
N THR A 788 0.28 -7.51 -31.56
CA THR A 788 -0.20 -8.91 -31.51
C THR A 788 -0.69 -9.42 -30.14
N VAL A 789 0.03 -9.12 -29.05
CA VAL A 789 -0.19 -9.66 -27.69
C VAL A 789 -0.39 -8.57 -26.64
N THR A 790 -0.53 -7.33 -27.11
CA THR A 790 -0.82 -6.09 -26.39
C THR A 790 -2.31 -5.76 -26.42
N SER A 791 -2.74 -4.70 -25.72
CA SER A 791 -4.16 -4.33 -25.62
C SER A 791 -4.53 -3.28 -26.68
N ALA A 792 -5.48 -3.58 -27.57
CA ALA A 792 -5.93 -2.65 -28.61
C ALA A 792 -6.41 -1.29 -28.06
N GLU A 793 -6.89 -1.27 -26.82
CA GLU A 793 -7.37 -0.06 -26.12
C GLU A 793 -6.24 0.78 -25.49
N TRP A 794 -5.02 0.25 -25.36
CA TRP A 794 -3.93 0.87 -24.58
C TRP A 794 -2.71 1.21 -25.44
N TYR A 795 -2.03 2.31 -25.10
CA TYR A 795 -0.66 2.55 -25.53
C TYR A 795 0.29 1.72 -24.64
N ASP A 796 0.39 0.43 -24.95
CA ASP A 796 1.15 -0.54 -24.16
C ASP A 796 2.19 -1.33 -24.98
N PHE A 797 3.30 -1.68 -24.33
CA PHE A 797 4.37 -2.48 -24.92
C PHE A 797 5.08 -3.35 -23.87
N TYR A 798 5.68 -4.45 -24.32
CA TYR A 798 6.64 -5.23 -23.55
C TYR A 798 8.06 -4.86 -23.96
N LEU A 799 8.98 -4.81 -23.00
CA LEU A 799 10.42 -4.72 -23.23
C LEU A 799 11.12 -5.84 -22.44
N ILE A 800 11.97 -6.60 -23.14
CA ILE A 800 12.94 -7.51 -22.55
C ILE A 800 14.25 -6.73 -22.40
N SER A 801 14.46 -6.14 -21.23
CA SER A 801 15.63 -5.32 -20.97
C SER A 801 16.81 -6.05 -20.33
N GLN A 802 16.68 -7.34 -19.95
CA GLN A 802 17.75 -8.07 -19.23
C GLN A 802 17.97 -9.48 -19.76
N CYS A 803 19.23 -9.94 -19.81
CA CYS A 803 19.56 -11.33 -20.12
C CYS A 803 19.24 -12.27 -18.93
N ALA A 804 18.65 -13.42 -19.21
CA ALA A 804 18.38 -14.48 -18.23
C ALA A 804 19.42 -15.61 -18.33
N ARG A 805 20.37 -15.65 -17.38
CA ARG A 805 21.45 -16.66 -17.34
C ARG A 805 20.98 -18.10 -17.06
N GLN A 806 19.76 -18.28 -16.57
CA GLN A 806 19.12 -19.57 -16.28
C GLN A 806 17.60 -19.41 -16.45
N GLY A 807 16.94 -20.42 -17.01
CA GLY A 807 15.50 -20.40 -17.27
C GLY A 807 15.07 -19.46 -18.40
N THR A 808 13.76 -19.38 -18.64
CA THR A 808 13.17 -18.42 -19.59
C THR A 808 13.21 -16.99 -19.05
N VAL A 809 13.52 -16.02 -19.91
CA VAL A 809 13.44 -14.59 -19.58
C VAL A 809 11.99 -14.14 -19.37
N ALA A 810 11.78 -13.22 -18.42
CA ALA A 810 10.48 -12.64 -18.13
C ALA A 810 10.46 -11.17 -18.61
N PRO A 811 9.63 -10.80 -19.61
CA PRO A 811 9.52 -9.42 -20.09
C PRO A 811 8.95 -8.50 -18.99
N THR A 812 9.13 -7.18 -19.13
CA THR A 812 8.37 -6.19 -18.37
C THR A 812 7.34 -5.54 -19.29
N HIS A 813 6.09 -5.42 -18.81
CA HIS A 813 5.02 -4.70 -19.51
C HIS A 813 5.00 -3.24 -19.04
N TYR A 814 4.79 -2.32 -19.99
CA TYR A 814 4.69 -0.88 -19.80
C TYR A 814 3.38 -0.42 -20.43
N ASN A 815 2.55 0.31 -19.69
CA ASN A 815 1.32 0.92 -20.21
C ASN A 815 1.36 2.43 -19.96
N VAL A 816 1.34 3.23 -21.04
CA VAL A 816 1.33 4.69 -20.98
C VAL A 816 -0.11 5.16 -20.78
N ILE A 817 -0.45 5.53 -19.55
CA ILE A 817 -1.83 5.92 -19.18
C ILE A 817 -2.10 7.42 -19.30
N TRP A 818 -1.05 8.21 -19.57
CA TRP A 818 -1.11 9.65 -19.80
C TRP A 818 0.16 10.08 -20.55
N ASP A 819 0.04 10.89 -21.59
CA ASP A 819 1.19 11.52 -22.26
C ASP A 819 0.83 12.88 -22.85
N ARG A 820 1.62 13.91 -22.51
CA ARG A 820 1.64 15.25 -23.14
C ARG A 820 3.05 15.67 -23.58
N THR A 821 4.02 14.76 -23.57
CA THR A 821 5.44 14.99 -23.89
C THR A 821 5.72 15.19 -25.37
N ASN A 822 4.78 14.76 -26.23
CA ASN A 822 4.92 14.65 -27.69
C ASN A 822 6.17 13.83 -28.07
N PHE A 823 6.50 12.78 -27.30
CA PHE A 823 7.50 11.80 -27.71
C PHE A 823 6.91 10.85 -28.75
N LYS A 824 7.68 10.54 -29.81
CA LYS A 824 7.35 9.43 -30.71
C LYS A 824 7.41 8.11 -29.94
N VAL A 825 6.70 7.09 -30.41
CA VAL A 825 6.68 5.75 -29.80
C VAL A 825 8.10 5.21 -29.55
N ASP A 826 8.96 5.26 -30.55
CA ASP A 826 10.37 4.84 -30.42
C ASP A 826 11.16 5.67 -29.40
N HIS A 827 10.84 6.95 -29.19
CA HIS A 827 11.52 7.77 -28.19
C HIS A 827 11.15 7.30 -26.78
N MET A 828 9.87 6.96 -26.54
CA MET A 828 9.40 6.43 -25.26
C MET A 828 9.97 5.02 -24.97
N GLN A 829 9.99 4.16 -25.99
CA GLN A 829 10.55 2.81 -25.89
C GLN A 829 12.08 2.84 -25.67
N ARG A 830 12.83 3.64 -26.44
CA ARG A 830 14.28 3.80 -26.28
C ARG A 830 14.65 4.50 -24.97
N LEU A 831 13.89 5.50 -24.51
CA LEU A 831 14.10 6.10 -23.19
C LEU A 831 13.94 5.04 -22.08
N THR A 832 12.89 4.22 -22.17
CA THR A 832 12.64 3.13 -21.22
C THR A 832 13.80 2.13 -21.20
N TYR A 833 14.37 1.78 -22.36
CA TYR A 833 15.55 0.90 -22.43
C TYR A 833 16.82 1.57 -21.92
N LYS A 834 17.13 2.82 -22.31
CA LYS A 834 18.28 3.59 -21.79
C LYS A 834 18.26 3.65 -20.25
N LEU A 835 17.10 3.92 -19.65
CA LEU A 835 16.92 3.95 -18.19
C LEU A 835 17.17 2.60 -17.50
N CYS A 836 17.04 1.46 -18.20
CA CYS A 836 17.39 0.14 -17.67
C CYS A 836 18.91 -0.07 -17.47
N HIS A 837 19.77 0.85 -17.93
CA HIS A 837 21.22 0.78 -17.79
C HIS A 837 21.76 1.55 -16.57
N LEU A 838 20.99 2.49 -15.99
CA LEU A 838 21.49 3.50 -15.04
C LEU A 838 21.42 3.07 -13.55
N TYR A 839 21.41 1.77 -13.25
CA TYR A 839 21.29 1.24 -11.89
C TYR A 839 22.65 0.80 -11.31
N TYR A 840 23.32 1.71 -10.58
CA TYR A 840 24.74 1.59 -10.19
C TYR A 840 25.14 0.38 -9.33
N ASN A 841 24.18 -0.37 -8.79
CA ASN A 841 24.46 -1.65 -8.10
C ASN A 841 24.64 -2.84 -9.06
N TRP A 842 24.47 -2.66 -10.36
CA TRP A 842 24.63 -3.68 -11.39
C TRP A 842 25.23 -3.05 -12.65
N PRO A 843 26.52 -3.28 -12.96
CA PRO A 843 27.14 -2.86 -14.24
C PRO A 843 26.67 -3.79 -15.35
N GLY A 844 25.40 -3.62 -15.73
CA GLY A 844 24.66 -4.43 -16.65
C GLY A 844 23.23 -3.91 -16.76
N THR A 845 22.48 -4.40 -17.73
CA THR A 845 21.06 -4.03 -17.88
C THR A 845 20.20 -4.64 -16.77
N ILE A 846 19.20 -3.90 -16.26
CA ILE A 846 18.20 -4.41 -15.32
C ILE A 846 16.77 -4.40 -15.89
N ARG A 847 15.89 -5.24 -15.33
CA ARG A 847 14.50 -5.47 -15.76
C ARG A 847 13.56 -4.25 -15.86
N VAL A 848 13.92 -3.12 -15.29
CA VAL A 848 13.10 -1.89 -15.24
C VAL A 848 13.97 -0.64 -15.25
N PRO A 849 13.43 0.54 -15.59
CA PRO A 849 14.09 1.82 -15.35
C PRO A 849 14.73 1.91 -13.96
N ALA A 850 15.95 2.45 -13.91
CA ALA A 850 16.75 2.57 -12.70
C ALA A 850 15.98 3.28 -11.57
N VAL A 851 15.21 4.32 -11.89
CA VAL A 851 14.34 5.04 -10.94
C VAL A 851 13.34 4.14 -10.21
N CYS A 852 12.70 3.18 -10.89
CA CYS A 852 11.77 2.23 -10.26
C CYS A 852 12.50 1.23 -9.36
N GLN A 853 13.71 0.84 -9.75
CA GLN A 853 14.53 -0.03 -8.91
C GLN A 853 15.09 0.73 -7.69
N TYR A 854 15.43 2.01 -7.83
CA TYR A 854 15.83 2.87 -6.72
C TYR A 854 14.66 3.10 -5.74
N ALA A 855 13.47 3.45 -6.23
CA ALA A 855 12.26 3.56 -5.40
C ALA A 855 11.97 2.25 -4.64
N HIS A 856 12.02 1.10 -5.33
CA HIS A 856 11.89 -0.21 -4.71
C HIS A 856 12.93 -0.48 -3.61
N LYS A 857 14.20 -0.10 -3.80
CA LYS A 857 15.24 -0.24 -2.75
C LYS A 857 14.97 0.66 -1.55
N LEU A 858 14.50 1.88 -1.78
CA LEU A 858 14.17 2.83 -0.71
C LEU A 858 12.94 2.38 0.09
N ALA A 859 11.83 2.06 -0.59
CA ALA A 859 10.61 1.52 0.03
C ALA A 859 10.90 0.24 0.82
N PHE A 860 11.74 -0.67 0.28
CA PHE A 860 12.19 -1.85 0.98
C PHE A 860 13.01 -1.52 2.23
N LEU A 861 14.02 -0.64 2.17
CA LEU A 861 14.81 -0.27 3.36
C LEU A 861 13.93 0.35 4.45
N VAL A 862 13.04 1.27 4.07
CA VAL A 862 12.20 2.03 4.98
C VAL A 862 11.13 1.13 5.61
N GLY A 863 10.36 0.39 4.82
CA GLY A 863 9.30 -0.50 5.32
C GLY A 863 9.78 -1.82 5.93
N GLN A 864 11.02 -2.26 5.67
CA GLN A 864 11.59 -3.48 6.26
C GLN A 864 12.47 -3.22 7.49
N SER A 865 13.14 -2.07 7.60
CA SER A 865 14.16 -1.84 8.64
C SER A 865 13.99 -0.54 9.44
N LEU A 866 13.66 0.59 8.80
CA LEU A 866 13.58 1.88 9.50
C LEU A 866 12.22 2.06 10.22
N HIS A 867 11.12 1.79 9.54
CA HIS A 867 9.73 1.98 10.02
C HIS A 867 9.38 3.43 10.41
N GLN A 868 10.14 4.40 9.89
CA GLN A 868 9.92 5.84 9.96
C GLN A 868 10.71 6.53 8.84
N ASP A 869 10.38 7.78 8.54
CA ASP A 869 11.06 8.58 7.50
C ASP A 869 12.54 8.79 7.84
N PHE A 870 13.37 8.84 6.80
CA PHE A 870 14.81 9.08 6.91
C PHE A 870 15.14 10.59 6.87
N SER A 871 16.31 10.98 7.38
CA SER A 871 16.73 12.39 7.39
C SER A 871 16.91 12.97 5.98
N VAL A 872 16.38 14.18 5.75
CA VAL A 872 16.44 14.89 4.47
C VAL A 872 17.88 15.13 3.99
N ASN A 873 18.86 15.16 4.91
CA ASN A 873 20.29 15.26 4.61
C ASN A 873 20.85 14.11 3.75
N LEU A 874 20.08 13.02 3.59
CA LEU A 874 20.42 11.88 2.73
C LEU A 874 19.57 11.83 1.43
N ALA A 875 18.62 12.75 1.23
CA ALA A 875 17.64 12.67 0.14
C ALA A 875 18.25 12.74 -1.27
N ASN A 876 19.34 13.50 -1.45
CA ASN A 876 20.08 13.65 -2.71
C ASN A 876 21.22 12.61 -2.88
N LYS A 877 21.25 11.55 -2.06
CA LYS A 877 22.25 10.47 -2.08
C LYS A 877 21.59 9.12 -2.23
N LEU A 878 22.25 8.18 -2.92
CA LEU A 878 21.76 6.80 -3.04
C LEU A 878 22.10 5.96 -1.79
N PHE A 879 21.88 6.51 -0.58
CA PHE A 879 22.27 5.94 0.72
C PHE A 879 21.64 4.55 0.99
N TYR A 880 20.47 4.30 0.39
CA TYR A 880 19.68 3.08 0.48
C TYR A 880 20.17 1.92 -0.42
N LEU A 881 21.27 2.09 -1.16
CA LEU A 881 21.87 0.99 -1.91
C LEU A 881 22.48 -0.08 -0.99
N ILE A 882 22.23 -1.34 -1.31
CA ILE A 882 22.69 -2.51 -0.55
C ILE A 882 23.24 -3.52 -1.55
N ILE A 883 24.48 -4.00 -1.35
CA ILE A 883 24.96 -5.21 -2.05
C ILE A 883 24.24 -6.43 -1.47
N ARG A 884 22.99 -6.62 -1.88
CA ARG A 884 22.31 -7.89 -1.69
C ARG A 884 22.89 -8.83 -2.73
N TRP A 885 23.80 -9.72 -2.31
CA TRP A 885 24.09 -10.95 -3.06
C TRP A 885 22.77 -11.71 -3.18
N THR A 886 22.06 -11.45 -4.28
CA THR A 886 20.72 -11.95 -4.48
C THR A 886 20.88 -13.41 -4.91
N ILE A 887 20.64 -14.33 -3.97
CA ILE A 887 20.73 -15.77 -4.25
C ILE A 887 19.74 -16.17 -5.38
N ASN A 888 18.71 -15.35 -5.62
CA ASN A 888 17.85 -15.39 -6.80
C ASN A 888 18.35 -14.44 -7.92
N SER A 889 19.59 -14.64 -8.42
CA SER A 889 19.99 -14.26 -9.80
C SER A 889 21.43 -14.67 -10.21
N GLN A 890 22.36 -14.95 -9.29
CA GLN A 890 23.78 -15.20 -9.64
C GLN A 890 24.44 -16.42 -8.97
N LYS A 891 24.43 -17.62 -9.59
CA LYS A 891 25.26 -18.77 -9.11
C LYS A 891 25.76 -19.78 -10.17
N CYS A 892 27.06 -19.71 -10.41
CA CYS A 892 28.07 -20.75 -10.75
C CYS A 892 29.41 -20.18 -10.24
N SER A 893 30.50 -20.86 -9.85
CA SER A 893 31.10 -22.21 -10.05
C SER A 893 32.14 -22.45 -8.90
N PHE A 894 32.70 -23.62 -8.54
CA PHE A 894 32.51 -25.06 -8.83
C PHE A 894 33.23 -25.90 -7.71
N ILE A 895 33.41 -27.22 -7.91
CA ILE A 895 34.34 -28.17 -7.22
C ILE A 895 33.95 -28.66 -5.80
N THR A 896 34.34 -29.92 -5.50
CA THR A 896 33.93 -30.75 -4.36
C THR A 896 35.15 -31.42 -3.69
N VAL A 897 35.20 -31.47 -2.35
CA VAL A 897 36.02 -32.42 -1.56
C VAL A 897 35.23 -32.87 -0.32
N ARG A 898 35.38 -34.14 0.11
CA ARG A 898 34.85 -34.72 1.36
C ARG A 898 35.95 -34.83 2.42
N SER A 899 35.62 -34.72 3.71
CA SER A 899 35.91 -35.76 4.74
C SER A 899 35.51 -35.33 6.17
N CYS A 900 35.38 -36.33 7.07
CA CYS A 900 35.39 -36.31 8.55
C CYS A 900 34.40 -35.38 9.30
N LEU A 901 33.53 -35.88 10.18
CA LEU A 901 33.73 -36.64 11.45
C LEU A 901 34.30 -35.77 12.58
N GLY A 902 33.59 -35.74 13.73
CA GLY A 902 33.93 -34.94 14.90
C GLY A 902 32.73 -34.79 15.86
N SER A 903 32.59 -35.74 16.78
CA SER A 903 31.51 -35.91 17.75
C SER A 903 31.62 -35.03 19.01
N LEU A 904 30.69 -35.24 19.94
CA LEU A 904 30.69 -34.86 21.38
C LEU A 904 30.15 -33.46 21.78
N GLU A 905 28.85 -33.49 22.09
CA GLU A 905 28.30 -33.40 23.46
C GLU A 905 28.52 -32.18 24.40
N GLN A 906 27.38 -31.79 24.98
CA GLN A 906 27.12 -31.45 26.39
C GLN A 906 28.04 -30.49 27.17
N ILE A 907 27.42 -29.43 27.71
CA ILE A 907 27.38 -29.16 29.17
C ILE A 907 26.03 -28.48 29.50
N ARG A 908 25.49 -28.71 30.70
CA ARG A 908 24.16 -28.27 31.16
C ARG A 908 24.28 -27.35 32.41
N TRP A 909 23.20 -27.24 33.20
CA TRP A 909 23.02 -26.41 34.42
C TRP A 909 22.71 -24.92 34.10
N GLN A 910 21.49 -24.40 34.35
CA GLN A 910 20.82 -24.09 35.65
C GLN A 910 21.53 -22.95 36.40
N THR A 911 20.89 -21.91 36.96
CA THR A 911 19.53 -21.67 37.52
C THR A 911 19.00 -20.25 37.12
N THR A 912 17.79 -19.70 37.41
CA THR A 912 16.43 -20.15 37.86
C THR A 912 15.36 -19.06 37.51
N ASP A 913 14.08 -19.38 37.73
CA ASP A 913 12.86 -18.58 38.08
C ASP A 913 12.96 -17.04 38.20
N VAL A 914 11.99 -16.21 37.77
CA VAL A 914 10.54 -16.20 38.13
C VAL A 914 9.70 -15.46 37.05
N PRO A 915 8.46 -15.91 36.72
CA PRO A 915 7.62 -15.29 35.65
C PRO A 915 6.47 -14.37 36.15
N PRO A 916 6.14 -13.28 35.42
CA PRO A 916 4.89 -12.52 35.59
C PRO A 916 3.90 -12.69 34.43
N LYS A 917 3.04 -13.73 34.55
CA LYS A 917 1.64 -13.83 34.09
C LYS A 917 1.15 -13.00 32.89
N GLU A 918 0.78 -13.72 31.82
CA GLU A 918 -0.13 -13.28 30.76
C GLU A 918 -1.58 -13.14 31.25
N GLU A 919 -2.38 -12.29 30.61
CA GLU A 919 -3.81 -12.52 30.25
C GLU A 919 -4.34 -11.32 29.40
N PRO A 920 -5.35 -11.50 28.54
CA PRO A 920 -5.24 -10.98 27.16
C PRO A 920 -6.33 -9.97 26.73
N SER A 921 -6.22 -9.55 25.46
CA SER A 921 -7.12 -8.63 24.76
C SER A 921 -8.45 -9.26 24.34
N VAL A 922 -9.49 -8.43 24.28
CA VAL A 922 -10.78 -8.67 23.63
C VAL A 922 -11.04 -7.50 22.69
N ASP A 923 -11.67 -7.77 21.55
CA ASP A 923 -12.06 -6.79 20.53
C ASP A 923 -13.54 -6.42 20.62
N VAL A 924 -13.87 -5.16 20.34
CA VAL A 924 -15.16 -4.73 19.75
C VAL A 924 -14.83 -3.80 18.59
N SER A 925 -15.38 -4.10 17.42
CA SER A 925 -15.23 -3.25 16.24
C SER A 925 -16.25 -2.10 16.25
N THR A 926 -15.79 -0.86 16.29
CA THR A 926 -16.61 0.28 15.87
C THR A 926 -16.70 0.31 14.34
N LYS A 927 -17.92 0.31 13.81
CA LYS A 927 -18.19 0.55 12.38
C LYS A 927 -18.01 2.04 12.08
N VAL A 928 -17.37 2.37 10.96
CA VAL A 928 -17.28 3.77 10.45
C VAL A 928 -17.58 3.78 8.96
N THR A 929 -18.45 4.71 8.55
CA THR A 929 -18.92 4.94 7.17
C THR A 929 -17.81 5.59 6.32
N PRO A 930 -17.64 5.26 5.03
CA PRO A 930 -16.55 5.80 4.21
C PRO A 930 -16.73 7.29 3.91
N MET A 931 -15.68 8.09 4.17
CA MET A 931 -15.60 9.50 3.74
C MET A 931 -14.95 9.62 2.36
N LYS A 932 -15.40 10.61 1.56
CA LYS A 932 -14.62 11.15 0.43
C LYS A 932 -13.48 12.04 0.96
N LYS A 933 -12.52 12.37 0.09
CA LYS A 933 -11.43 13.33 0.38
C LYS A 933 -11.96 14.65 0.92
N SER A 934 -11.25 15.22 1.89
CA SER A 934 -11.51 16.54 2.50
C SER A 934 -10.17 17.14 2.96
N ASN A 935 -9.84 18.35 2.50
CA ASN A 935 -8.63 19.07 2.92
C ASN A 935 -8.76 19.63 4.34
N LEU A 936 -7.63 20.00 4.98
CA LEU A 936 -7.65 20.66 6.30
C LEU A 936 -8.51 21.94 6.33
N MET A 937 -8.72 22.59 5.18
CA MET A 937 -9.55 23.79 5.04
C MET A 937 -11.02 23.58 5.48
N GLU A 938 -11.53 22.33 5.53
CA GLU A 938 -12.87 22.07 6.08
C GLU A 938 -12.98 22.28 7.60
N PHE A 939 -11.86 22.47 8.31
CA PHE A 939 -11.81 22.77 9.74
C PHE A 939 -11.67 24.28 10.04
N PHE A 940 -11.67 25.14 9.01
CA PHE A 940 -11.64 26.60 9.15
C PHE A 940 -12.89 27.23 8.51
N ASP A 941 -13.18 28.50 8.81
CA ASP A 941 -14.31 29.16 8.13
C ASP A 941 -14.03 29.37 6.62
N THR A 942 -15.06 29.73 5.87
CA THR A 942 -14.88 30.21 4.49
C THR A 942 -14.00 31.46 4.52
N THR A 943 -13.18 31.63 3.48
CA THR A 943 -12.25 32.78 3.34
C THR A 943 -12.94 34.12 3.57
N ASP A 944 -14.20 34.19 3.16
CA ASP A 944 -15.04 35.38 3.13
C ASP A 944 -15.58 35.76 4.53
N ASN A 945 -15.51 34.82 5.49
CA ASN A 945 -15.85 35.03 6.90
C ASN A 945 -14.63 35.38 7.77
N LEU A 946 -13.41 35.41 7.20
CA LEU A 946 -12.20 35.79 7.92
C LEU A 946 -12.18 37.33 8.08
N HIS A 947 -11.85 37.78 9.29
CA HIS A 947 -11.80 39.21 9.70
C HIS A 947 -13.18 39.92 9.83
N GLU A 948 -14.31 39.24 9.62
CA GLU A 948 -15.63 39.79 10.00
C GLU A 948 -15.88 39.67 11.51
N SER A 949 -16.25 40.77 12.16
CA SER A 949 -16.58 40.79 13.60
C SER A 949 -17.97 40.22 13.95
N LYS A 950 -18.86 40.02 12.96
CA LYS A 950 -20.26 39.61 13.19
C LYS A 950 -20.85 38.79 12.04
N ILE A 951 -20.38 37.56 11.90
CA ILE A 951 -20.81 36.61 10.86
C ILE A 951 -22.30 36.27 11.00
N ILE A 952 -23.04 36.39 9.88
CA ILE A 952 -24.46 36.02 9.76
C ILE A 952 -24.60 34.49 9.84
N HIS A 953 -25.49 34.01 10.71
CA HIS A 953 -25.65 32.58 10.97
C HIS A 953 -27.10 32.21 11.35
N GLY A 954 -27.47 30.96 11.12
CA GLY A 954 -28.84 30.47 11.28
C GLY A 954 -29.37 30.43 12.71
N ARG A 955 -30.60 29.93 12.85
CA ARG A 955 -31.15 29.46 14.14
C ARG A 955 -30.78 27.99 14.38
N TRP A 956 -30.98 27.53 15.61
CA TRP A 956 -30.90 26.11 15.94
C TRP A 956 -32.16 25.35 15.47
N TRP A 957 -32.05 24.03 15.46
CA TRP A 957 -33.17 23.14 15.14
C TRP A 957 -34.05 22.88 16.37
N TYR A 958 -35.37 22.98 16.23
CA TYR A 958 -36.31 22.66 17.29
C TYR A 958 -36.65 21.15 17.31
N VAL A 959 -36.94 20.62 18.50
CA VAL A 959 -37.22 19.19 18.73
C VAL A 959 -38.34 18.69 17.81
N ASP A 960 -39.43 19.44 17.67
CA ASP A 960 -40.59 19.01 16.86
C ASP A 960 -40.31 18.96 15.36
N GLU A 961 -39.43 19.81 14.85
CA GLU A 961 -38.97 19.76 13.44
C GLU A 961 -38.14 18.49 13.18
N LEU A 962 -37.35 18.09 14.17
CA LEU A 962 -36.50 16.91 14.13
C LEU A 962 -37.32 15.61 14.32
N ARG A 963 -38.41 15.64 15.11
CA ARG A 963 -39.40 14.56 15.22
C ARG A 963 -40.03 14.19 13.87
N LEU A 964 -40.05 15.11 12.91
CA LEU A 964 -40.56 14.89 11.54
C LEU A 964 -39.49 14.42 10.53
N LYS A 965 -38.21 14.28 10.91
CA LYS A 965 -37.12 13.82 10.02
C LYS A 965 -36.86 12.32 10.16
N SER A 966 -36.43 11.65 9.08
CA SER A 966 -36.05 10.23 9.15
C SER A 966 -34.81 10.01 10.02
N ASN A 967 -34.59 8.80 10.53
CA ASN A 967 -33.36 8.48 11.27
C ASN A 967 -32.10 8.66 10.41
N GLU A 968 -32.19 8.46 9.10
CA GLU A 968 -31.07 8.70 8.18
C GLU A 968 -30.76 10.21 8.04
N ASP A 969 -31.80 11.06 8.01
CA ASP A 969 -31.64 12.51 7.92
C ASP A 969 -31.16 13.12 9.23
N LEU A 970 -31.61 12.60 10.38
CA LEU A 970 -31.04 12.95 11.69
C LEU A 970 -29.55 12.57 11.77
N HIS A 971 -29.15 11.42 11.21
CA HIS A 971 -27.75 11.01 11.17
C HIS A 971 -26.90 11.90 10.24
N LYS A 972 -27.42 12.27 9.05
CA LYS A 972 -26.78 13.24 8.16
C LYS A 972 -26.64 14.61 8.83
N LEU A 973 -27.70 15.10 9.47
CA LEU A 973 -27.71 16.41 10.14
C LEU A 973 -26.75 16.44 11.34
N TRP A 974 -26.69 15.37 12.13
CA TRP A 974 -25.70 15.21 13.20
C TRP A 974 -24.27 15.30 12.65
N TYR A 975 -23.97 14.66 11.52
CA TYR A 975 -22.64 14.71 10.90
C TYR A 975 -22.28 16.12 10.37
N VAL A 976 -23.25 16.85 9.82
CA VAL A 976 -23.07 18.27 9.42
C VAL A 976 -22.78 19.16 10.63
N LEU A 977 -23.59 19.05 11.69
CA LEU A 977 -23.39 19.81 12.93
C LEU A 977 -22.07 19.46 13.63
N LEU A 978 -21.65 18.19 13.57
CA LEU A 978 -20.35 17.75 14.10
C LEU A 978 -19.16 18.37 13.34
N LYS A 979 -19.27 18.54 12.02
CA LYS A 979 -18.26 19.28 11.24
C LYS A 979 -18.21 20.76 11.66
N GLU A 980 -19.35 21.45 11.66
CA GLU A 980 -19.43 22.87 12.05
C GLU A 980 -18.94 23.09 13.49
N ARG A 981 -19.27 22.20 14.44
CA ARG A 981 -18.78 22.27 15.82
C ARG A 981 -17.27 22.16 15.91
N ASN A 982 -16.65 21.21 15.19
CA ASN A 982 -15.19 21.06 15.19
C ASN A 982 -14.51 22.28 14.57
N ARG A 983 -15.05 22.80 13.47
CA ARG A 983 -14.60 24.00 12.75
C ARG A 983 -14.64 25.25 13.66
N LEU A 984 -15.76 25.48 14.33
CA LEU A 984 -15.92 26.59 15.29
C LEU A 984 -14.96 26.48 16.48
N LEU A 985 -14.73 25.28 17.02
CA LEU A 985 -13.78 25.07 18.12
C LEU A 985 -12.32 25.25 17.69
N THR A 986 -11.96 24.86 16.46
CA THR A 986 -10.63 25.15 15.89
C THR A 986 -10.43 26.65 15.71
N MET A 987 -11.44 27.38 15.25
CA MET A 987 -11.39 28.84 15.19
C MET A 987 -11.31 29.49 16.58
N GLU A 988 -12.12 29.06 17.55
CA GLU A 988 -12.12 29.67 18.89
C GLU A 988 -10.72 29.60 19.54
N GLU A 989 -10.01 28.50 19.38
CA GLU A 989 -8.65 28.34 19.90
C GLU A 989 -7.62 29.17 19.12
N GLU A 990 -7.78 29.36 17.80
CA GLU A 990 -6.93 30.23 17.00
C GLU A 990 -7.13 31.72 17.35
N TYR A 991 -8.37 32.19 17.50
CA TYR A 991 -8.66 33.55 17.97
C TYR A 991 -8.11 33.78 19.40
N ARG A 992 -8.20 32.79 20.30
CA ARG A 992 -7.54 32.84 21.62
C ARG A 992 -6.01 32.94 21.51
N TYR A 993 -5.40 32.20 20.57
CA TYR A 993 -3.95 32.20 20.34
C TYR A 993 -3.46 33.55 19.80
N GLN A 994 -4.21 34.16 18.88
CA GLN A 994 -3.94 35.51 18.34
C GLN A 994 -4.38 36.65 19.28
N HIS A 995 -5.02 36.32 20.42
CA HIS A 995 -5.57 37.25 21.41
C HIS A 995 -6.68 38.18 20.90
N GLU A 996 -7.41 37.73 19.87
CA GLU A 996 -8.56 38.43 19.29
C GLU A 996 -9.91 37.92 19.85
N LEU A 997 -10.97 38.70 19.63
CA LEU A 997 -12.34 38.33 20.05
C LEU A 997 -12.99 37.45 18.98
N PHE A 998 -13.35 36.22 19.35
CA PHE A 998 -14.01 35.27 18.47
C PHE A 998 -15.37 35.81 17.96
N PRO A 999 -15.61 35.87 16.63
CA PRO A 999 -16.80 36.51 16.06
C PRO A 999 -18.07 35.64 16.16
N SER A 1000 -19.19 36.26 16.59
CA SER A 1000 -20.49 35.60 16.78
C SER A 1000 -20.42 34.31 17.63
N PRO A 1001 -19.98 34.36 18.90
CA PRO A 1001 -19.79 33.18 19.76
C PRO A 1001 -21.05 32.32 19.92
N GLU A 1002 -22.24 32.92 19.78
CA GLU A 1002 -23.53 32.23 19.83
C GLU A 1002 -23.69 31.15 18.75
N ARG A 1003 -22.83 31.13 17.71
CA ARG A 1003 -22.74 30.02 16.75
C ARG A 1003 -22.46 28.69 17.43
N ILE A 1004 -21.59 28.66 18.44
CA ILE A 1004 -21.22 27.44 19.17
C ILE A 1004 -22.44 26.92 19.93
N ASP A 1005 -23.06 27.78 20.75
CA ASP A 1005 -24.24 27.44 21.55
C ASP A 1005 -25.37 26.86 20.68
N LYS A 1006 -25.67 27.49 19.54
CA LYS A 1006 -26.72 27.06 18.60
C LYS A 1006 -26.46 25.69 17.97
N VAL A 1007 -25.19 25.37 17.70
CA VAL A 1007 -24.80 24.05 17.17
C VAL A 1007 -24.93 22.99 18.27
N GLU A 1008 -24.47 23.28 19.49
CA GLU A 1008 -24.62 22.35 20.62
C GLU A 1008 -26.09 22.10 20.99
N GLU A 1009 -26.93 23.13 20.98
CA GLU A 1009 -28.39 23.02 21.22
C GLU A 1009 -29.06 22.15 20.14
N SER A 1010 -28.70 22.35 18.87
CA SER A 1010 -29.20 21.54 17.75
C SER A 1010 -28.80 20.06 17.90
N MET A 1011 -27.56 19.79 18.30
CA MET A 1011 -27.10 18.42 18.55
C MET A 1011 -27.80 17.79 19.77
N ARG A 1012 -28.01 18.55 20.85
CA ARG A 1012 -28.75 18.10 22.04
C ARG A 1012 -30.19 17.72 21.69
N ASN A 1013 -30.86 18.52 20.87
CA ASN A 1013 -32.23 18.25 20.40
C ASN A 1013 -32.31 17.00 19.52
N ILE A 1014 -31.35 16.79 18.60
CA ILE A 1014 -31.27 15.54 17.80
C ILE A 1014 -31.11 14.32 18.73
N MET A 1015 -30.25 14.42 19.75
CA MET A 1015 -30.03 13.34 20.71
C MET A 1015 -31.31 13.02 21.51
N SER A 1016 -32.12 14.04 21.85
CA SER A 1016 -33.43 13.82 22.49
C SER A 1016 -34.38 13.05 21.58
N VAL A 1017 -34.53 13.45 20.32
CA VAL A 1017 -35.44 12.76 19.37
C VAL A 1017 -35.03 11.33 19.09
N ILE A 1018 -33.72 11.05 19.00
CA ILE A 1018 -33.21 9.67 18.87
C ILE A 1018 -33.53 8.87 20.14
N ARG A 1019 -33.27 9.43 21.32
CA ARG A 1019 -33.56 8.80 22.62
C ARG A 1019 -35.06 8.50 22.80
N GLU A 1020 -35.93 9.44 22.43
CA GLU A 1020 -37.40 9.26 22.42
C GLU A 1020 -37.82 8.09 21.53
N ARG A 1021 -37.24 7.99 20.32
CA ARG A 1021 -37.53 6.91 19.36
C ARG A 1021 -37.00 5.56 19.84
N ASP A 1022 -35.78 5.51 20.37
CA ASP A 1022 -35.19 4.28 20.90
C ASP A 1022 -35.96 3.78 22.14
N ILE A 1023 -36.40 4.68 23.02
CA ILE A 1023 -37.27 4.34 24.16
C ILE A 1023 -38.61 3.77 23.67
N ALA A 1024 -39.27 4.42 22.70
CA ALA A 1024 -40.53 3.94 22.14
C ALA A 1024 -40.39 2.57 21.45
N TYR A 1025 -39.31 2.37 20.68
CA TYR A 1025 -39.00 1.11 20.00
C TYR A 1025 -38.77 -0.03 21.01
N ASN A 1026 -37.94 0.19 22.04
CA ASN A 1026 -37.67 -0.82 23.06
C ASN A 1026 -38.92 -1.11 23.92
N LEU A 1027 -39.78 -0.12 24.19
CA LEU A 1027 -41.06 -0.33 24.86
C LEU A 1027 -42.01 -1.21 24.02
N LEU A 1028 -42.04 -1.02 22.70
CA LEU A 1028 -42.85 -1.83 21.79
C LEU A 1028 -42.33 -3.27 21.63
N GLU A 1029 -41.02 -3.49 21.50
CA GLU A 1029 -40.45 -4.84 21.36
C GLU A 1029 -40.28 -5.60 22.68
N THR A 1030 -40.03 -4.92 23.81
CA THR A 1030 -39.57 -5.55 25.05
C THR A 1030 -40.32 -5.15 26.32
N GLY A 1031 -41.26 -4.20 26.22
CA GLY A 1031 -41.98 -3.64 27.37
C GLY A 1031 -41.10 -2.81 28.33
N LYS A 1032 -39.88 -2.44 27.92
CA LYS A 1032 -38.89 -1.71 28.74
C LYS A 1032 -38.23 -0.60 27.92
N THR A 1033 -37.80 0.48 28.57
CA THR A 1033 -37.24 1.67 27.90
C THR A 1033 -35.86 1.49 27.25
N GLY A 1034 -35.25 0.29 27.32
CA GLY A 1034 -33.91 -0.01 26.79
C GLY A 1034 -32.73 0.62 27.55
N GLU A 1035 -32.95 1.75 28.23
CA GLU A 1035 -31.87 2.52 28.88
C GLU A 1035 -31.32 1.86 30.16
N GLN A 1036 -29.99 1.78 30.26
CA GLN A 1036 -29.30 1.29 31.45
C GLN A 1036 -29.06 2.43 32.44
N THR A 1037 -29.67 2.35 33.62
CA THR A 1037 -29.62 3.41 34.64
C THR A 1037 -28.20 3.67 35.15
N PRO A 1038 -27.79 4.95 35.35
CA PRO A 1038 -26.47 5.28 35.88
C PRO A 1038 -26.26 4.73 37.30
N GLN A 1039 -25.21 3.92 37.49
CA GLN A 1039 -24.88 3.35 38.79
C GLN A 1039 -23.91 4.26 39.54
N ILE A 1040 -24.17 4.54 40.81
CA ILE A 1040 -23.18 5.20 41.67
C ILE A 1040 -22.05 4.22 41.98
N ARG A 1041 -20.80 4.63 41.76
CA ARG A 1041 -19.62 3.79 41.99
C ARG A 1041 -18.49 4.59 42.62
N GLU A 1042 -17.68 3.95 43.45
CA GLU A 1042 -16.44 4.54 43.96
C GLU A 1042 -15.30 4.38 42.95
N THR A 1043 -14.55 5.46 42.73
CA THR A 1043 -13.34 5.48 41.88
C THR A 1043 -12.12 4.95 42.64
N SER A 1044 -11.03 4.65 41.92
CA SER A 1044 -9.75 4.19 42.50
C SER A 1044 -9.11 5.17 43.51
N PHE A 1045 -9.54 6.44 43.51
CA PHE A 1045 -9.12 7.48 44.45
C PHE A 1045 -10.12 7.72 45.59
N GLY A 1046 -11.16 6.89 45.67
CA GLY A 1046 -12.20 6.96 46.68
C GLY A 1046 -13.18 8.14 46.54
N LEU A 1047 -13.31 8.69 45.34
CA LEU A 1047 -14.39 9.64 45.01
C LEU A 1047 -15.57 8.84 44.46
N LEU A 1048 -16.77 9.04 44.99
CA LEU A 1048 -17.98 8.55 44.36
C LEU A 1048 -18.22 9.33 43.06
N ARG A 1049 -18.57 8.64 41.96
CA ARG A 1049 -19.01 9.24 40.69
C ARG A 1049 -20.09 8.38 40.04
N TYR A 1050 -20.96 8.99 39.24
CA TYR A 1050 -21.88 8.24 38.39
C TYR A 1050 -21.11 7.49 37.30
N TYR A 1051 -21.38 6.19 37.22
CA TYR A 1051 -20.94 5.30 36.18
C TYR A 1051 -22.16 4.89 35.34
N GLN A 1052 -22.37 5.55 34.19
CA GLN A 1052 -23.20 4.96 33.13
C GLN A 1052 -22.54 3.65 32.66
N PRO A 1053 -23.23 2.50 32.73
CA PRO A 1053 -22.81 1.32 31.99
C PRO A 1053 -22.80 1.64 30.49
N LYS A 1054 -21.73 1.25 29.81
CA LYS A 1054 -21.57 1.35 28.35
C LYS A 1054 -20.83 0.11 27.89
N GLU A 1055 -21.15 -0.39 26.70
CA GLU A 1055 -20.38 -1.47 26.08
C GLU A 1055 -18.91 -1.08 25.92
N ARG A 1056 -18.01 -2.05 26.04
CA ARG A 1056 -16.56 -1.83 26.04
C ARG A 1056 -15.86 -2.90 25.23
N ILE A 1057 -14.93 -2.44 24.39
CA ILE A 1057 -13.94 -3.22 23.63
C ILE A 1057 -13.30 -4.31 24.51
N LEU A 1058 -12.88 -3.92 25.71
CA LEU A 1058 -12.32 -4.82 26.72
C LEU A 1058 -13.31 -4.97 27.88
N PRO A 1059 -13.61 -6.20 28.35
CA PRO A 1059 -14.30 -6.46 29.60
C PRO A 1059 -13.71 -5.61 30.73
N PHE A 1060 -14.56 -5.09 31.61
CA PHE A 1060 -14.17 -4.04 32.56
C PHE A 1060 -12.95 -4.42 33.43
N TYR A 1061 -12.78 -5.71 33.75
CA TYR A 1061 -11.66 -6.22 34.54
C TYR A 1061 -10.33 -6.29 33.77
N LYS A 1062 -10.36 -6.43 32.43
CA LYS A 1062 -9.20 -6.39 31.52
C LYS A 1062 -8.95 -4.98 30.93
N ASN A 1063 -9.92 -4.09 31.03
CA ASN A 1063 -9.80 -2.70 30.56
C ASN A 1063 -8.90 -1.86 31.49
N ARG A 1064 -7.65 -1.61 31.09
CA ARG A 1064 -6.64 -0.89 31.89
C ARG A 1064 -7.08 0.52 32.32
N TYR A 1065 -7.83 1.24 31.48
CA TYR A 1065 -8.35 2.57 31.80
C TYR A 1065 -9.49 2.51 32.83
N TYR A 1066 -10.35 1.49 32.72
CA TYR A 1066 -11.37 1.21 33.74
C TYR A 1066 -10.75 0.85 35.09
N GLN A 1067 -9.77 -0.06 35.12
CA GLN A 1067 -9.08 -0.45 36.35
C GLN A 1067 -8.25 0.69 36.98
N LEU A 1068 -7.84 1.69 36.18
CA LEU A 1068 -7.15 2.88 36.69
C LEU A 1068 -8.14 3.87 37.33
N LEU A 1069 -9.39 3.96 36.84
CA LEU A 1069 -10.43 4.87 37.34
C LEU A 1069 -11.40 4.27 38.37
N TRP A 1070 -11.69 2.97 38.33
CA TRP A 1070 -12.72 2.28 39.11
C TRP A 1070 -12.25 0.95 39.73
N GLY A 1071 -10.94 0.72 39.77
CA GLY A 1071 -10.32 -0.50 40.30
C GLY A 1071 -10.00 -0.37 41.79
N LYS A 1072 -10.20 -1.45 42.56
CA LYS A 1072 -9.89 -1.50 43.99
C LYS A 1072 -8.37 -1.43 44.23
N ARG A 1073 -7.82 -0.23 44.40
CA ARG A 1073 -6.47 0.00 44.94
C ARG A 1073 -6.54 0.16 46.47
N LYS A 1074 -5.53 -0.32 47.20
CA LYS A 1074 -5.37 0.04 48.62
C LYS A 1074 -5.17 1.57 48.72
N PRO A 1075 -5.88 2.28 49.62
CA PRO A 1075 -5.74 3.72 49.74
C PRO A 1075 -4.31 4.08 50.18
N SER A 1076 -3.71 5.05 49.48
CA SER A 1076 -2.41 5.61 49.85
C SER A 1076 -2.63 6.76 50.84
N PRO A 1077 -1.67 7.11 51.73
CA PRO A 1077 -1.77 8.32 52.56
C PRO A 1077 -2.08 9.59 51.74
N TRP A 1078 -1.52 9.67 50.52
CA TRP A 1078 -1.78 10.75 49.56
C TRP A 1078 -3.23 10.82 49.06
N THR A 1079 -3.99 9.73 49.11
CA THR A 1079 -5.39 9.68 48.66
C THR A 1079 -6.28 10.61 49.50
N ASN A 1080 -6.04 10.73 50.81
CA ASN A 1080 -6.83 11.62 51.67
C ASN A 1080 -6.51 13.11 51.41
N ILE A 1081 -5.25 13.43 51.16
CA ILE A 1081 -4.80 14.78 50.77
C ILE A 1081 -5.41 15.15 49.40
N PHE A 1082 -5.44 14.21 48.46
CA PHE A 1082 -6.10 14.38 47.16
C PHE A 1082 -7.61 14.58 47.31
N LYS A 1083 -8.34 13.73 48.07
CA LYS A 1083 -9.78 13.91 48.32
C LYS A 1083 -10.07 15.30 48.90
N ARG A 1084 -9.27 15.79 49.86
CA ARG A 1084 -9.42 17.12 50.43
C ARG A 1084 -9.27 18.23 49.37
N ARG A 1085 -8.14 18.27 48.64
CA ARG A 1085 -7.90 19.28 47.59
C ARG A 1085 -8.89 19.19 46.43
N TYR A 1086 -9.38 18.00 46.11
CA TYR A 1086 -10.41 17.80 45.10
C TYR A 1086 -11.74 18.45 45.54
N ASN A 1087 -12.14 18.27 46.80
CA ASN A 1087 -13.34 18.92 47.33
C ASN A 1087 -13.19 20.45 47.39
N GLU A 1088 -12.05 20.95 47.88
CA GLU A 1088 -11.71 22.39 47.86
C GLU A 1088 -11.76 22.98 46.44
N PHE A 1089 -11.35 22.21 45.42
CA PHE A 1089 -11.47 22.60 44.01
C PHE A 1089 -12.92 22.57 43.50
N GLN A 1090 -13.74 21.57 43.85
CA GLN A 1090 -15.13 21.50 43.42
C GLN A 1090 -15.97 22.62 44.01
N GLU A 1091 -15.85 22.89 45.31
CA GLU A 1091 -16.57 23.99 45.99
C GLU A 1091 -16.20 25.36 45.38
N HIS A 1092 -14.94 25.54 44.94
CA HIS A 1092 -14.51 26.75 44.23
C HIS A 1092 -15.04 26.84 42.79
N GLN A 1093 -15.28 25.72 42.09
CA GLN A 1093 -15.93 25.74 40.77
C GLN A 1093 -17.45 25.98 40.88
N GLU A 1094 -18.13 25.33 41.83
CA GLU A 1094 -19.56 25.57 42.14
C GLU A 1094 -19.80 27.05 42.48
N TYR A 1095 -18.92 27.67 43.28
CA TYR A 1095 -18.95 29.10 43.59
C TYR A 1095 -18.74 29.99 42.35
N ARG A 1096 -17.79 29.64 41.47
CA ARG A 1096 -17.53 30.37 40.22
C ARG A 1096 -18.74 30.33 39.29
N GLU A 1097 -19.32 29.16 39.05
CA GLU A 1097 -20.43 29.03 38.12
C GLU A 1097 -21.73 29.61 38.68
N THR A 1098 -21.99 29.49 39.99
CA THR A 1098 -23.09 30.20 40.66
C THR A 1098 -22.98 31.72 40.46
N ASN A 1099 -21.78 32.28 40.60
CA ASN A 1099 -21.52 33.70 40.34
C ASN A 1099 -21.57 34.06 38.85
N ARG A 1100 -21.30 33.12 37.94
CA ARG A 1100 -21.43 33.31 36.49
C ARG A 1100 -22.90 33.37 36.08
N ILE A 1101 -23.72 32.42 36.56
CA ILE A 1101 -25.18 32.40 36.35
C ILE A 1101 -25.81 33.67 36.94
N ARG A 1102 -25.45 34.07 38.17
CA ARG A 1102 -25.89 35.36 38.74
C ARG A 1102 -25.52 36.57 37.88
N LYS A 1103 -24.30 36.62 37.33
CA LYS A 1103 -23.89 37.70 36.39
C LYS A 1103 -24.61 37.66 35.05
N ILE A 1104 -25.05 36.49 34.59
CA ILE A 1104 -25.90 36.34 33.39
C ILE A 1104 -27.31 36.84 33.70
N VAL A 1105 -27.93 36.38 34.78
CA VAL A 1105 -29.28 36.80 35.19
C VAL A 1105 -29.34 38.30 35.47
N ALA A 1106 -28.36 38.88 36.17
CA ALA A 1106 -28.27 40.33 36.34
C ALA A 1106 -28.25 41.11 35.02
N LYS A 1107 -27.58 40.60 33.97
CA LYS A 1107 -27.62 41.19 32.61
C LYS A 1107 -28.97 40.98 31.91
N VAL A 1108 -29.64 39.84 32.12
CA VAL A 1108 -30.99 39.58 31.60
C VAL A 1108 -32.01 40.54 32.23
N LEU A 1109 -31.96 40.72 33.55
CA LEU A 1109 -32.82 41.64 34.30
C LEU A 1109 -32.51 43.14 34.03
N GLN A 1110 -31.27 43.45 33.63
CA GLN A 1110 -30.92 44.77 33.12
C GLN A 1110 -31.50 45.01 31.71
N LYS A 1111 -31.71 43.97 30.91
CA LYS A 1111 -32.30 44.04 29.56
C LYS A 1111 -33.84 43.95 29.55
N TYR A 1112 -34.43 43.27 30.54
CA TYR A 1112 -35.88 43.11 30.70
C TYR A 1112 -36.31 43.55 32.11
N PRO A 1113 -36.48 44.86 32.37
CA PRO A 1113 -36.69 45.39 33.72
C PRO A 1113 -37.93 44.87 34.44
N HIS A 1114 -38.96 44.47 33.67
CA HIS A 1114 -40.23 43.92 34.19
C HIS A 1114 -40.10 42.53 34.84
N LEU A 1115 -38.93 41.88 34.74
CA LEU A 1115 -38.66 40.59 35.41
C LEU A 1115 -37.86 40.74 36.71
N ARG A 1116 -37.51 41.98 37.14
CA ARG A 1116 -36.71 42.21 38.36
C ARG A 1116 -37.36 41.65 39.61
N ASP A 1117 -38.66 41.82 39.75
CA ASP A 1117 -39.42 41.35 40.92
C ASP A 1117 -39.56 39.81 40.93
N GLU A 1118 -39.14 39.12 39.86
CA GLU A 1118 -39.03 37.67 39.75
C GLU A 1118 -37.55 37.19 39.70
N GLU A 1119 -36.56 37.97 40.15
CA GLU A 1119 -35.12 37.62 40.02
C GLU A 1119 -34.80 36.21 40.51
N GLU A 1120 -35.28 35.79 41.69
CA GLU A 1120 -35.02 34.45 42.20
C GLU A 1120 -35.67 33.36 41.34
N ARG A 1121 -36.86 33.61 40.78
CA ARG A 1121 -37.59 32.68 39.89
C ARG A 1121 -36.86 32.51 38.56
N VAL A 1122 -36.38 33.61 37.98
CA VAL A 1122 -35.54 33.61 36.76
C VAL A 1122 -34.20 32.92 37.05
N LEU A 1123 -33.60 33.13 38.23
CA LEU A 1123 -32.38 32.48 38.67
C LEU A 1123 -32.57 30.97 38.88
N GLU A 1124 -33.70 30.52 39.42
CA GLU A 1124 -34.06 29.10 39.53
C GLU A 1124 -34.34 28.46 38.17
N GLU A 1125 -35.04 29.14 37.25
CA GLU A 1125 -35.26 28.61 35.91
C GLU A 1125 -33.95 28.49 35.13
N TYR A 1126 -33.08 29.52 35.17
CA TYR A 1126 -31.74 29.43 34.59
C TYR A 1126 -30.90 28.31 35.22
N LYS A 1127 -30.94 28.12 36.55
CA LYS A 1127 -30.29 26.99 37.21
C LYS A 1127 -30.82 25.65 36.69
N LYS A 1128 -32.15 25.42 36.69
CA LYS A 1128 -32.77 24.19 36.16
C LYS A 1128 -32.40 23.93 34.70
N ARG A 1129 -32.32 24.97 33.88
CA ARG A 1129 -32.04 24.88 32.44
C ARG A 1129 -30.55 24.62 32.12
N TYR A 1130 -29.65 24.98 33.04
CA TYR A 1130 -28.21 24.71 32.98
C TYR A 1130 -27.76 23.59 33.94
N ASP A 1131 -28.67 22.89 34.61
CA ASP A 1131 -28.29 21.94 35.66
C ASP A 1131 -27.58 20.73 35.04
N PHE A 1132 -26.37 20.43 35.54
CA PHE A 1132 -25.58 19.29 35.12
C PHE A 1132 -26.05 18.00 35.84
N GLU A 1133 -27.37 17.77 35.84
CA GLU A 1133 -28.02 16.51 36.20
C GLU A 1133 -27.62 15.41 35.22
N HIS A 1134 -26.41 14.88 35.42
CA HIS A 1134 -25.96 13.52 35.11
C HIS A 1134 -24.60 13.18 35.76
N TYR A 1135 -23.90 14.14 36.40
CA TYR A 1135 -22.54 13.91 36.94
C TYR A 1135 -22.26 14.31 38.41
N HIS A 1136 -23.10 15.09 39.09
CA HIS A 1136 -22.94 15.39 40.53
C HIS A 1136 -23.75 14.43 41.41
N ILE A 1137 -23.06 13.70 42.31
CA ILE A 1137 -23.73 12.78 43.25
C ILE A 1137 -24.38 13.55 44.41
N PRO A 1138 -25.64 13.24 44.78
CA PRO A 1138 -26.29 13.83 45.94
C PRO A 1138 -25.50 13.62 47.24
N ARG A 1139 -25.24 14.72 47.98
CA ARG A 1139 -24.51 14.73 49.26
C ARG A 1139 -25.02 13.71 50.29
N ARG A 1140 -26.28 13.27 50.20
CA ARG A 1140 -26.95 12.33 51.12
C ARG A 1140 -26.27 10.95 51.24
N LEU A 1141 -25.50 10.50 50.24
CA LEU A 1141 -24.81 9.19 50.29
C LEU A 1141 -23.43 9.21 50.96
N ALA A 1142 -22.95 10.37 51.43
CA ALA A 1142 -21.67 10.50 52.12
C ALA A 1142 -21.85 10.99 53.56
N GLN A 1143 -22.15 10.08 54.50
CA GLN A 1143 -22.12 10.38 55.92
C GLN A 1143 -20.70 10.82 56.34
N ARG A 1144 -20.51 12.11 56.65
CA ARG A 1144 -19.25 12.63 57.20
C ARG A 1144 -19.20 12.39 58.71
N PRO A 1145 -18.13 11.78 59.26
CA PRO A 1145 -17.68 12.09 60.60
C PRO A 1145 -17.35 13.60 60.68
N LYS A 1146 -17.79 14.29 61.73
CA LYS A 1146 -17.47 15.71 61.94
C LYS A 1146 -16.00 15.87 62.34
N LEU A 1147 -15.12 16.16 61.38
CA LEU A 1147 -13.79 16.70 61.66
C LEU A 1147 -13.83 18.23 61.57
N ARG A 1148 -13.51 18.89 62.69
CA ARG A 1148 -13.36 20.36 62.79
C ARG A 1148 -12.04 20.78 62.15
N GLY A 1149 -11.94 22.06 61.78
CA GLY A 1149 -10.68 22.71 61.44
C GLY A 1149 -10.36 22.80 59.95
N HIS A 1150 -10.86 23.84 59.30
CA HIS A 1150 -10.01 25.00 58.95
C HIS A 1150 -10.92 26.23 58.82
N GLN A 1151 -10.57 27.32 59.49
CA GLN A 1151 -11.26 28.60 59.31
C GLN A 1151 -10.76 29.32 58.06
N THR A 1152 -11.60 30.23 57.58
CA THR A 1152 -11.32 31.27 56.58
C THR A 1152 -10.22 32.23 57.05
N VAL A 1153 -9.84 33.16 56.16
CA VAL A 1153 -9.08 34.36 56.54
C VAL A 1153 -9.88 35.13 57.60
N TRP A 1154 -9.21 35.55 58.67
CA TRP A 1154 -9.78 36.45 59.68
C TRP A 1154 -9.53 37.89 59.24
N SER A 1155 -10.53 38.75 59.44
CA SER A 1155 -10.45 40.19 59.25
C SER A 1155 -9.59 40.87 60.34
N GLU A 1156 -9.20 42.11 60.11
CA GLU A 1156 -8.38 42.92 61.03
C GLU A 1156 -9.06 43.11 62.39
N GLN A 1157 -10.39 43.32 62.39
CA GLN A 1157 -11.20 43.39 63.60
C GLN A 1157 -11.27 42.03 64.35
N GLU A 1158 -11.33 40.90 63.64
CA GLU A 1158 -11.35 39.56 64.27
C GLU A 1158 -10.03 39.18 64.98
N PHE A 1159 -8.92 39.85 64.68
CA PHE A 1159 -7.67 39.71 65.44
C PHE A 1159 -7.68 40.50 66.76
N ILE A 1160 -8.31 41.68 66.76
CA ILE A 1160 -8.48 42.53 67.95
C ILE A 1160 -9.53 41.92 68.89
N GLU A 1161 -10.69 41.50 68.37
CA GLU A 1161 -11.78 40.87 69.15
C GLU A 1161 -11.38 39.57 69.89
N LYS A 1162 -10.19 39.03 69.64
CA LYS A 1162 -9.68 37.81 70.30
C LYS A 1162 -8.30 37.99 70.95
N GLY A 1163 -7.85 39.24 71.14
CA GLY A 1163 -6.66 39.56 71.96
C GLY A 1163 -5.36 38.94 71.44
N ILE A 1164 -5.12 39.04 70.13
CA ILE A 1164 -3.88 38.53 69.49
C ILE A 1164 -2.93 39.67 69.09
N LEU A 1165 -3.44 40.90 69.00
CA LEU A 1165 -2.69 42.16 68.83
C LEU A 1165 -3.41 43.25 69.63
N ASP A 1166 -2.69 43.94 70.53
CA ASP A 1166 -3.25 44.94 71.44
C ASP A 1166 -3.14 46.39 70.90
N ASP A 1167 -2.26 46.65 69.93
CA ASP A 1167 -2.09 47.96 69.26
C ASP A 1167 -2.02 47.79 67.72
N PRO A 1168 -2.86 48.48 66.93
CA PRO A 1168 -2.84 48.44 65.47
C PRO A 1168 -1.54 48.91 64.78
N ASN A 1169 -0.67 49.68 65.46
CA ASN A 1169 0.52 50.29 64.86
C ASN A 1169 1.84 49.54 65.14
N SER A 1170 1.79 48.27 65.57
CA SER A 1170 2.98 47.46 65.84
C SER A 1170 3.67 46.90 64.56
N GLU A 1171 5.01 47.02 64.50
CA GLU A 1171 5.85 46.52 63.39
C GLU A 1171 5.69 45.01 63.11
N ASP A 1172 5.27 44.22 64.09
CA ASP A 1172 5.11 42.76 63.93
C ASP A 1172 4.00 42.39 62.91
N PHE A 1173 3.04 43.28 62.65
CA PHE A 1173 2.03 43.05 61.61
C PHE A 1173 2.64 43.06 60.20
N GLU A 1174 3.50 44.03 59.88
CA GLU A 1174 4.23 44.04 58.60
C GLU A 1174 5.13 42.80 58.46
N ARG A 1175 5.81 42.42 59.54
CA ARG A 1175 6.70 41.25 59.60
C ARG A 1175 5.95 39.95 59.23
N LEU A 1176 4.73 39.78 59.74
CA LEU A 1176 3.84 38.65 59.41
C LEU A 1176 3.34 38.68 57.95
N GLN A 1177 3.18 39.86 57.34
CA GLN A 1177 2.85 39.97 55.91
C GLN A 1177 4.06 39.64 55.01
N GLN A 1178 5.27 40.07 55.37
CA GLN A 1178 6.49 39.77 54.60
C GLN A 1178 6.79 38.25 54.57
N GLU A 1179 6.64 37.53 55.69
CA GLU A 1179 6.71 36.06 55.74
C GLU A 1179 5.72 35.38 54.77
N LYS A 1180 4.47 35.88 54.70
CA LYS A 1180 3.44 35.39 53.77
C LYS A 1180 3.87 35.54 52.31
N VAL A 1181 4.45 36.68 51.94
CA VAL A 1181 4.94 36.93 50.56
C VAL A 1181 6.08 35.97 50.20
N VAL A 1182 7.02 35.72 51.12
CA VAL A 1182 8.11 34.73 50.92
C VAL A 1182 7.54 33.31 50.76
N ARG A 1183 6.57 32.92 51.60
CA ARG A 1183 5.87 31.62 51.48
C ARG A 1183 5.07 31.48 50.18
N MET A 1184 4.52 32.55 49.62
CA MET A 1184 3.87 32.51 48.31
C MET A 1184 4.87 32.45 47.15
N ARG A 1185 5.99 33.18 47.19
CA ARG A 1185 7.06 33.06 46.18
C ARG A 1185 7.65 31.64 46.14
N ARG A 1186 7.80 30.96 47.30
CA ARG A 1186 8.20 29.54 47.41
C ARG A 1186 7.14 28.51 46.97
N LYS A 1187 5.92 28.93 46.60
CA LYS A 1187 4.86 28.07 46.02
C LYS A 1187 4.63 28.31 44.52
N LYS A 1188 5.40 29.22 43.90
CA LYS A 1188 5.29 29.60 42.48
C LYS A 1188 6.53 29.24 41.65
N LYS A 1189 7.57 28.70 42.31
CA LYS A 1189 8.46 27.67 41.78
C LYS A 1189 7.92 26.31 42.21
#